data_AF-L0H3C5-F1
#
_entry.id   AF-L0H3C5-F1
#
_cell.length_a   1.000
_cell.length_b   1.000
_cell.length_c   1.000
_cell.angle_alpha   90.00
_cell.angle_beta   90.00
_cell.angle_gamma   90.00
#
_symmetry.space_group_name_H-M   'P 1'
#
loop_
_entity.id
_entity.type
_entity.pdbx_description
1 polymer ?
#
loop_
_entity_poly.entity_id
_entity_poly.type
_entity_poly.pdbx_seq_one_letter_code
_entity_poly.pdbx_strand_id
1 'polypeptide(L)'
;MMKIAVRYAMLPVVLCGLVLTGCSKSPQPGTVNDEAKQAGRTADTFPGSDADYFRDMDYGITKDADAVAAALDFFVPGISPEDAQKAVVRGRNNWIVWTAGNDRFWDHLSGDSFGALDLLKTISTHPSLKQKRENRWQWLGLVNEPCFEATSGPREDRYGLWLDVREPGCAPDPFEDEEKYPGVETGARGKNIPVGSYYGYATGVVGLRLFPNPAFDEAAEARWDPVRYYADPDYYNDKDLVKPYRVGMSCGFCHVGPNPTNPPADPENPEWENLNSNPGAQYFWVDRILMWNPDERNYVYQMFHTSRPGVVDTSLISSDNINNPRTMNAVYNLAARLAIAKKLGEETLSGGGSDNKQLNDYVPGDSPLAQFFEKPDTVFTPRVLKDGSDSVGALGALNRVFINIGLFSEEWLLHFRPLLGGPKTSPIEIAVAERNSSYWKATEAQTPDLALFFLATAKPDRLADAPGGAAYLTADEQELTRGKAVFAERCARCHSSKLPEKAFEFFPNNGCVGPDYLQCWNGYWQWTKTDEAKAAMREIVSRDDFAEDNFLSTELRIPVTLLETNACSPLATNAIRDNIWDNFSSESYKSLPSVGRILVHHPITGEPYEYEMPAGGRGYTRPASLVSLWSSAPYLLNNTVGDFYWTGSVSDRMRSFEDGITKMLWPEKRLGDGMFMTRSGKALPGVIDRTPVATYLSVPTGYLPQRLQPLVGIGSRFVPWLFGEGGVEIGPIPAGTPVNLIANIDLDDPKKVIPVLRDVKKALKKLPKDATDEQGRQIFGPVVEPLLGVNKCLDFVVNRGHYFGTDYLPAEEGESGLSDADKYALIEFLKTL
;
A
#
# COMPACT_ATOMS: atom_id res chain seq x y z
N MET A 1 -38.32 -22.35 -31.22
CA MET A 1 -38.02 -20.90 -31.31
C MET A 1 -37.53 -20.27 -30.00
N MET A 2 -37.92 -20.77 -28.81
CA MET A 2 -37.46 -20.28 -27.50
C MET A 2 -35.98 -20.54 -27.16
N LYS A 3 -35.34 -21.56 -27.78
CA LYS A 3 -33.91 -21.88 -27.63
C LYS A 3 -32.95 -20.95 -28.41
N ILE A 4 -33.47 -20.14 -29.33
CA ILE A 4 -32.68 -19.20 -30.15
C ILE A 4 -32.77 -17.77 -29.56
N ALA A 5 -33.90 -17.40 -28.96
CA ALA A 5 -34.06 -16.10 -28.28
C ALA A 5 -33.19 -15.97 -27.02
N VAL A 6 -33.02 -17.04 -26.23
CA VAL A 6 -32.19 -17.02 -25.01
C VAL A 6 -30.68 -17.00 -25.32
N ARG A 7 -30.26 -17.54 -26.47
CA ARG A 7 -28.84 -17.63 -26.87
C ARG A 7 -28.23 -16.33 -27.38
N TYR A 8 -29.05 -15.39 -27.87
CA TYR A 8 -28.57 -14.12 -28.43
C TYR A 8 -28.88 -12.88 -27.56
N ALA A 9 -29.79 -12.99 -26.58
CA ALA A 9 -30.18 -11.85 -25.73
C ALA A 9 -29.37 -11.71 -24.43
N MET A 10 -28.87 -12.78 -23.81
CA MET A 10 -28.30 -12.67 -22.45
C MET A 10 -26.78 -12.44 -22.37
N LEU A 11 -26.05 -12.69 -23.45
CA LEU A 11 -24.59 -12.70 -23.42
C LEU A 11 -23.92 -11.34 -23.66
N PRO A 12 -24.50 -10.45 -24.48
CA PRO A 12 -24.20 -9.03 -24.41
C PRO A 12 -24.89 -8.41 -23.19
N VAL A 13 -25.86 -9.02 -22.52
CA VAL A 13 -26.55 -8.37 -21.38
C VAL A 13 -25.89 -8.65 -20.03
N VAL A 14 -25.03 -9.65 -19.90
CA VAL A 14 -24.18 -9.81 -18.70
C VAL A 14 -22.85 -9.08 -18.88
N LEU A 15 -22.19 -9.22 -20.05
CA LEU A 15 -20.96 -8.46 -20.36
C LEU A 15 -21.23 -7.00 -20.72
N CYS A 16 -22.32 -6.66 -21.41
CA CYS A 16 -22.77 -5.27 -21.51
C CYS A 16 -23.70 -4.88 -20.36
N GLY A 17 -24.22 -5.76 -19.51
CA GLY A 17 -24.90 -5.33 -18.26
C GLY A 17 -23.93 -4.73 -17.27
N LEU A 18 -22.70 -5.23 -17.26
CA LEU A 18 -21.55 -4.63 -16.59
C LEU A 18 -20.99 -3.37 -17.33
N VAL A 19 -21.48 -3.06 -18.54
CA VAL A 19 -21.05 -1.89 -19.35
C VAL A 19 -22.20 -0.88 -19.61
N LEU A 20 -23.46 -1.23 -19.33
CA LEU A 20 -24.69 -0.47 -19.67
C LEU A 20 -25.47 0.01 -18.44
N THR A 21 -24.82 0.28 -17.32
CA THR A 21 -25.37 1.18 -16.28
C THR A 21 -25.38 2.66 -16.70
N GLY A 22 -24.97 2.99 -17.92
CA GLY A 22 -24.88 4.35 -18.46
C GLY A 22 -26.20 4.99 -18.92
N CYS A 23 -27.30 4.86 -18.18
CA CYS A 23 -28.54 5.61 -18.45
C CYS A 23 -29.23 6.17 -17.17
N SER A 24 -28.48 6.37 -16.09
CA SER A 24 -28.71 7.55 -15.22
C SER A 24 -27.67 8.60 -15.61
N LYS A 25 -27.98 9.89 -15.47
CA LYS A 25 -26.94 10.93 -15.58
C LYS A 25 -26.04 10.80 -14.35
N SER A 26 -25.09 9.86 -14.38
CA SER A 26 -24.03 9.78 -13.38
C SER A 26 -23.35 11.16 -13.30
N PRO A 27 -23.02 11.64 -12.09
CA PRO A 27 -22.26 12.86 -11.95
C PRO A 27 -21.01 12.82 -12.83
N GLN A 28 -20.66 13.95 -13.43
CA GLN A 28 -19.43 14.06 -14.21
C GLN A 28 -18.29 14.44 -13.27
N PRO A 29 -17.04 14.01 -13.54
CA PRO A 29 -15.90 14.52 -12.82
C PRO A 29 -15.88 16.06 -12.77
N GLY A 30 -15.46 16.63 -11.65
CA GLY A 30 -15.37 18.05 -11.38
C GLY A 30 -16.62 18.71 -10.82
N THR A 31 -17.74 17.96 -10.72
CA THR A 31 -19.08 18.53 -10.48
C THR A 31 -19.71 18.23 -9.13
N VAL A 32 -19.11 17.35 -8.33
CA VAL A 32 -19.66 16.93 -7.03
C VAL A 32 -18.94 17.61 -5.88
N ASN A 33 -19.69 17.85 -4.80
CA ASN A 33 -19.15 18.30 -3.51
C ASN A 33 -19.09 17.12 -2.54
N ASP A 34 -18.18 17.15 -1.56
CA ASP A 34 -18.18 16.17 -0.47
C ASP A 34 -19.38 16.33 0.49
N GLU A 35 -19.69 15.28 1.28
CA GLU A 35 -20.80 15.29 2.25
C GLU A 35 -20.75 16.50 3.20
N ALA A 36 -19.57 16.90 3.67
CA ALA A 36 -19.39 18.06 4.56
C ALA A 36 -19.83 19.36 3.89
N LYS A 37 -19.35 19.62 2.67
CA LYS A 37 -19.70 20.82 1.93
C LYS A 37 -21.18 20.86 1.53
N GLN A 38 -21.77 19.71 1.19
CA GLN A 38 -23.20 19.61 0.94
C GLN A 38 -24.04 19.97 2.17
N ALA A 39 -23.56 19.63 3.36
CA ALA A 39 -24.17 20.01 4.64
C ALA A 39 -23.86 21.46 5.08
N GLY A 40 -23.19 22.26 4.23
CA GLY A 40 -22.83 23.64 4.54
C GLY A 40 -21.66 23.78 5.54
N ARG A 41 -20.93 22.70 5.83
CA ARG A 41 -19.72 22.76 6.67
C ARG A 41 -18.52 23.22 5.84
N THR A 42 -17.76 24.16 6.38
CA THR A 42 -16.51 24.67 5.79
C THR A 42 -15.30 24.03 6.46
N ALA A 43 -14.13 24.11 5.80
CA ALA A 43 -12.90 23.45 6.28
C ALA A 43 -12.47 23.89 7.69
N ASP A 44 -12.68 25.15 8.05
CA ASP A 44 -12.39 25.73 9.38
C ASP A 44 -13.24 25.13 10.51
N THR A 45 -14.34 24.43 10.17
CA THR A 45 -15.15 23.69 11.15
C THR A 45 -14.61 22.29 11.45
N PHE A 46 -13.44 21.93 10.91
CA PHE A 46 -12.73 20.67 11.15
C PHE A 46 -11.28 20.94 11.62
N PRO A 47 -11.08 21.64 12.76
CA PRO A 47 -9.74 21.86 13.28
C PRO A 47 -9.06 20.54 13.66
N GLY A 48 -7.74 20.47 13.50
CA GLY A 48 -6.96 19.35 14.00
C GLY A 48 -6.99 19.28 15.52
N SER A 49 -7.22 18.09 16.08
CA SER A 49 -7.30 17.86 17.53
C SER A 49 -5.96 18.10 18.22
N ASP A 50 -6.00 18.90 19.29
CA ASP A 50 -4.88 19.17 20.20
C ASP A 50 -4.80 18.19 21.39
N ALA A 51 -5.63 17.14 21.40
CA ALA A 51 -5.63 16.16 22.48
C ALA A 51 -4.39 15.25 22.41
N ASP A 52 -3.53 15.30 23.42
CA ASP A 52 -2.33 14.45 23.55
C ASP A 52 -2.68 13.03 24.05
N TYR A 53 -3.63 12.36 23.38
CA TYR A 53 -4.14 11.03 23.77
C TYR A 53 -3.12 9.93 23.52
N PHE A 54 -2.43 9.96 22.37
CA PHE A 54 -1.42 8.97 21.98
C PHE A 54 -0.02 9.28 22.52
N ARG A 55 0.08 10.00 23.64
CA ARG A 55 1.34 10.58 24.15
C ARG A 55 2.43 9.59 24.52
N ASP A 56 2.10 8.32 24.65
CA ASP A 56 3.05 7.25 24.98
C ASP A 56 3.65 6.61 23.71
N MET A 57 2.97 6.73 22.57
CA MET A 57 3.47 6.27 21.28
C MET A 57 4.68 7.08 20.80
N ASP A 58 5.39 6.53 19.81
CA ASP A 58 6.48 7.23 19.13
C ASP A 58 7.55 7.74 20.13
N TYR A 59 7.91 6.85 21.08
CA TYR A 59 8.84 7.06 22.20
C TYR A 59 8.41 8.13 23.21
N GLY A 60 7.14 8.52 23.18
CA GLY A 60 6.55 9.48 24.11
C GLY A 60 7.13 10.88 24.02
N ILE A 61 7.66 11.28 22.85
CA ILE A 61 8.35 12.56 22.68
C ILE A 61 7.47 13.76 23.07
N THR A 62 6.15 13.68 22.85
CA THR A 62 5.23 14.78 23.21
C THR A 62 5.07 14.97 24.71
N LYS A 63 5.61 14.09 25.56
CA LYS A 63 5.66 14.32 27.01
C LYS A 63 6.64 15.42 27.41
N ASP A 64 7.60 15.74 26.55
CA ASP A 64 8.64 16.75 26.77
C ASP A 64 8.59 17.81 25.66
N ALA A 65 7.94 18.93 25.96
CA ALA A 65 7.77 20.03 25.02
C ALA A 65 9.11 20.67 24.58
N ASP A 66 10.11 20.70 25.47
CA ASP A 66 11.44 21.24 25.17
C ASP A 66 12.20 20.32 24.20
N ALA A 67 12.07 18.99 24.38
CA ALA A 67 12.64 18.02 23.45
C ALA A 67 12.01 18.11 22.06
N VAL A 68 10.69 18.34 21.98
CA VAL A 68 10.00 18.58 20.69
C VAL A 68 10.52 19.87 20.04
N ALA A 69 10.63 20.96 20.79
CA ALA A 69 11.18 22.22 20.28
C ALA A 69 12.60 22.05 19.75
N ALA A 70 13.46 21.36 20.50
CA ALA A 70 14.84 21.09 20.09
C ALA A 70 14.92 20.27 18.79
N ALA A 71 14.02 19.30 18.60
CA ALA A 71 13.96 18.52 17.37
C ALA A 71 13.52 19.36 16.15
N LEU A 72 12.76 20.43 16.36
CA LEU A 72 12.22 21.29 15.31
C LEU A 72 12.98 22.61 15.11
N ASP A 73 13.88 22.98 16.02
CA ASP A 73 14.55 24.30 16.04
C ASP A 73 15.21 24.67 14.71
N PHE A 74 15.86 23.70 14.05
CA PHE A 74 16.46 23.93 12.74
C PHE A 74 15.41 24.28 11.66
N PHE A 75 14.22 23.69 11.71
CA PHE A 75 13.19 23.84 10.68
C PHE A 75 12.25 25.01 10.95
N VAL A 76 11.98 25.29 12.24
CA VAL A 76 11.11 26.38 12.69
C VAL A 76 11.83 27.17 13.81
N PRO A 77 12.84 27.98 13.47
CA PRO A 77 13.64 28.68 14.47
C PRO A 77 12.80 29.57 15.37
N GLY A 78 13.00 29.44 16.69
CA GLY A 78 12.28 30.23 17.70
C GLY A 78 10.85 29.77 17.98
N ILE A 79 10.44 28.60 17.52
CA ILE A 79 9.18 27.97 17.95
C ILE A 79 9.20 27.76 19.48
N SER A 80 8.12 28.12 20.15
CA SER A 80 8.00 27.88 21.59
C SER A 80 7.82 26.39 21.88
N PRO A 81 8.28 25.86 23.03
CA PRO A 81 8.02 24.48 23.43
C PRO A 81 6.54 24.09 23.37
N GLU A 82 5.65 24.97 23.83
CA GLU A 82 4.21 24.73 23.81
C GLU A 82 3.65 24.63 22.38
N ASP A 83 4.06 25.53 21.48
CA ASP A 83 3.59 25.52 20.10
C ASP A 83 4.15 24.33 19.31
N ALA A 84 5.41 23.98 19.56
CA ALA A 84 6.06 22.81 18.98
C ALA A 84 5.34 21.52 19.40
N GLN A 85 5.05 21.36 20.68
CA GLN A 85 4.29 20.23 21.21
C GLN A 85 2.89 20.17 20.58
N LYS A 86 2.15 21.28 20.54
CA LYS A 86 0.81 21.33 19.94
C LYS A 86 0.81 20.96 18.47
N ALA A 87 1.77 21.45 17.70
CA ALA A 87 1.93 21.11 16.28
C ALA A 87 2.15 19.60 16.10
N VAL A 88 3.10 19.02 16.83
CA VAL A 88 3.40 17.58 16.76
C VAL A 88 2.22 16.72 17.22
N VAL A 89 1.47 17.14 18.24
CA VAL A 89 0.23 16.45 18.67
C VAL A 89 -0.84 16.47 17.58
N ARG A 90 -1.09 17.63 16.96
CA ARG A 90 -2.06 17.73 15.84
C ARG A 90 -1.62 16.87 14.66
N GLY A 91 -0.34 16.89 14.31
CA GLY A 91 0.23 16.05 13.25
C GLY A 91 0.05 14.56 13.51
N ARG A 92 0.38 14.09 14.72
CA ARG A 92 0.17 12.69 15.12
C ARG A 92 -1.31 12.30 15.09
N ASN A 93 -2.19 13.16 15.58
CA ASN A 93 -3.64 12.90 15.55
C ASN A 93 -4.17 12.87 14.10
N ASN A 94 -3.66 13.73 13.22
CA ASN A 94 -3.96 13.70 11.80
C ASN A 94 -3.51 12.38 11.15
N TRP A 95 -2.39 11.81 11.59
CA TRP A 95 -1.92 10.50 11.11
C TRP A 95 -2.76 9.32 11.66
N ILE A 96 -3.04 9.30 12.97
CA ILE A 96 -3.53 8.10 13.67
C ILE A 96 -5.05 7.98 13.72
N VAL A 97 -5.81 9.10 13.64
CA VAL A 97 -7.27 9.07 13.87
C VAL A 97 -8.10 9.86 12.87
N TRP A 98 -7.51 10.76 12.09
CA TRP A 98 -8.26 11.53 11.07
C TRP A 98 -8.64 10.65 9.87
N THR A 99 -9.95 10.51 9.63
CA THR A 99 -10.50 9.71 8.51
C THR A 99 -11.00 10.56 7.34
N ALA A 100 -11.15 11.88 7.55
CA ALA A 100 -11.53 12.85 6.52
C ALA A 100 -12.81 12.47 5.72
N GLY A 101 -13.81 11.89 6.40
CA GLY A 101 -15.08 11.48 5.78
C GLY A 101 -15.00 10.28 4.84
N ASN A 102 -13.91 9.50 4.89
CA ASN A 102 -13.75 8.33 4.03
C ASN A 102 -14.59 7.11 4.46
N ASP A 103 -15.39 7.20 5.52
CA ASP A 103 -16.33 6.15 5.92
C ASP A 103 -17.34 5.86 4.80
N ARG A 104 -17.70 6.88 4.03
CA ARG A 104 -18.50 6.74 2.80
C ARG A 104 -17.82 5.80 1.79
N PHE A 105 -16.51 5.96 1.59
CA PHE A 105 -15.76 5.20 0.59
C PHE A 105 -15.76 3.71 0.91
N TRP A 106 -15.42 3.35 2.15
CA TRP A 106 -15.35 1.95 2.57
C TRP A 106 -16.72 1.28 2.63
N ASP A 107 -17.79 2.03 2.96
CA ASP A 107 -19.17 1.55 2.83
C ASP A 107 -19.54 1.28 1.36
N HIS A 108 -19.16 2.17 0.43
CA HIS A 108 -19.38 1.98 -1.00
C HIS A 108 -18.63 0.75 -1.55
N LEU A 109 -17.37 0.58 -1.18
CA LEU A 109 -16.57 -0.59 -1.61
C LEU A 109 -17.13 -1.92 -1.09
N SER A 110 -17.86 -1.92 0.02
CA SER A 110 -18.56 -3.13 0.50
C SER A 110 -19.55 -3.65 -0.54
N GLY A 111 -20.26 -2.74 -1.22
CA GLY A 111 -21.16 -3.06 -2.33
C GLY A 111 -20.41 -3.46 -3.61
N ASP A 112 -19.42 -2.67 -4.02
CA ASP A 112 -18.65 -2.90 -5.27
C ASP A 112 -17.83 -4.19 -5.25
N SER A 113 -17.44 -4.65 -4.05
CA SER A 113 -16.75 -5.93 -3.85
C SER A 113 -17.71 -7.14 -3.78
N PHE A 114 -19.00 -6.94 -4.04
CA PHE A 114 -20.04 -7.96 -3.92
C PHE A 114 -20.08 -8.62 -2.52
N GLY A 115 -19.89 -7.81 -1.47
CA GLY A 115 -19.95 -8.25 -0.07
C GLY A 115 -18.71 -8.98 0.43
N ALA A 116 -17.65 -9.07 -0.39
CA ALA A 116 -16.38 -9.63 0.04
C ALA A 116 -15.71 -8.73 1.10
N LEU A 117 -15.71 -7.42 0.87
CA LEU A 117 -15.26 -6.41 1.82
C LEU A 117 -16.41 -6.02 2.76
N ASP A 118 -16.21 -6.16 4.07
CA ASP A 118 -17.12 -5.58 5.07
C ASP A 118 -16.35 -5.25 6.35
N LEU A 119 -15.84 -4.03 6.45
CA LEU A 119 -15.04 -3.61 7.61
C LEU A 119 -15.80 -3.71 8.93
N LEU A 120 -17.14 -3.61 8.92
CA LEU A 120 -17.95 -3.77 10.13
C LEU A 120 -17.91 -5.21 10.66
N LYS A 121 -17.77 -6.21 9.77
CA LYS A 121 -17.46 -7.59 10.17
C LYS A 121 -15.99 -7.76 10.53
N THR A 122 -15.08 -7.06 9.87
CA THR A 122 -13.63 -7.13 10.18
C THR A 122 -13.32 -6.67 11.61
N ILE A 123 -13.97 -5.62 12.11
CA ILE A 123 -13.77 -5.12 13.49
C ILE A 123 -14.57 -5.91 14.55
N SER A 124 -15.54 -6.72 14.13
CA SER A 124 -16.45 -7.43 15.02
C SER A 124 -15.77 -8.59 15.76
N THR A 125 -16.26 -8.88 16.97
CA THR A 125 -15.84 -10.04 17.79
C THR A 125 -16.91 -11.14 17.85
N HIS A 126 -17.88 -11.12 16.92
CA HIS A 126 -18.94 -12.12 16.82
C HIS A 126 -18.39 -13.57 16.76
N PRO A 127 -18.92 -14.53 17.55
CA PRO A 127 -18.36 -15.89 17.66
C PRO A 127 -18.32 -16.74 16.38
N SER A 128 -19.09 -16.37 15.35
CA SER A 128 -19.07 -17.05 14.05
C SER A 128 -17.92 -16.63 13.13
N LEU A 129 -17.22 -15.54 13.46
CA LEU A 129 -16.10 -15.02 12.67
C LEU A 129 -14.78 -15.68 13.11
N LYS A 130 -13.81 -15.72 12.20
CA LYS A 130 -12.49 -16.31 12.49
C LYS A 130 -11.64 -15.38 13.35
N GLN A 131 -11.73 -14.09 13.06
CA GLN A 131 -11.17 -13.01 13.86
C GLN A 131 -12.07 -12.67 15.03
N LYS A 132 -11.44 -12.31 16.14
CA LYS A 132 -12.01 -11.74 17.35
C LYS A 132 -10.92 -10.97 18.07
N ARG A 133 -11.28 -10.13 19.05
CA ARG A 133 -10.31 -9.26 19.72
C ARG A 133 -9.12 -10.01 20.35
N GLU A 134 -9.29 -11.28 20.76
CA GLU A 134 -8.22 -12.07 21.40
C GLU A 134 -7.26 -12.76 20.42
N ASN A 135 -7.54 -12.75 19.11
CA ASN A 135 -6.65 -13.32 18.09
C ASN A 135 -6.48 -12.41 16.86
N ARG A 136 -6.85 -11.13 17.00
CA ARG A 136 -6.98 -10.19 15.90
C ARG A 136 -5.60 -9.89 15.30
N TRP A 137 -4.59 -9.72 16.15
CA TRP A 137 -3.21 -9.56 15.71
C TRP A 137 -2.70 -10.81 14.99
N GLN A 138 -2.84 -12.00 15.60
CA GLN A 138 -2.36 -13.24 15.01
C GLN A 138 -3.04 -13.54 13.66
N TRP A 139 -4.35 -13.32 13.56
CA TRP A 139 -5.13 -13.69 12.40
C TRP A 139 -5.10 -12.62 11.29
N LEU A 140 -5.22 -11.34 11.63
CA LEU A 140 -5.32 -10.24 10.66
C LEU A 140 -4.07 -9.34 10.62
N GLY A 141 -3.25 -9.33 11.66
CA GLY A 141 -2.17 -8.34 11.83
C GLY A 141 -2.67 -6.95 12.21
N LEU A 142 -3.91 -6.82 12.71
CA LEU A 142 -4.46 -5.55 13.16
C LEU A 142 -4.15 -5.31 14.63
N VAL A 143 -3.85 -4.07 14.97
CA VAL A 143 -3.51 -3.64 16.33
C VAL A 143 -4.79 -3.35 17.11
N ASN A 144 -4.97 -4.02 18.24
CA ASN A 144 -6.02 -3.68 19.21
C ASN A 144 -5.72 -2.33 19.84
N GLU A 145 -6.72 -1.47 19.95
CA GLU A 145 -6.59 -0.24 20.73
C GLU A 145 -6.46 -0.61 22.22
N PRO A 146 -5.43 -0.12 22.94
CA PRO A 146 -5.37 -0.26 24.39
C PRO A 146 -6.66 0.24 25.07
N CYS A 147 -7.00 -0.28 26.25
CA CYS A 147 -8.25 0.02 26.97
C CYS A 147 -9.55 -0.53 26.32
N PHE A 148 -9.46 -1.54 25.46
CA PHE A 148 -10.63 -2.24 24.93
C PHE A 148 -10.63 -3.74 25.24
N GLU A 149 -11.81 -4.25 25.56
CA GLU A 149 -12.10 -5.67 25.72
C GLU A 149 -13.18 -6.15 24.74
N ALA A 150 -13.24 -7.46 24.50
CA ALA A 150 -14.29 -8.04 23.68
C ALA A 150 -15.65 -7.89 24.39
N THR A 151 -16.70 -7.55 23.64
CA THR A 151 -18.05 -7.60 24.22
C THR A 151 -18.46 -9.05 24.54
N SER A 152 -19.20 -9.24 25.63
CA SER A 152 -19.73 -10.55 26.03
C SER A 152 -20.99 -10.97 25.26
N GLY A 153 -21.58 -10.07 24.48
CA GLY A 153 -22.82 -10.29 23.74
C GLY A 153 -23.11 -9.21 22.69
N PRO A 154 -24.23 -9.33 21.97
CA PRO A 154 -24.69 -8.27 21.07
C PRO A 154 -24.99 -7.00 21.87
N ARG A 155 -24.49 -5.85 21.41
CA ARG A 155 -24.65 -4.57 22.08
C ARG A 155 -25.95 -3.88 21.66
N GLU A 156 -26.91 -3.74 22.59
CA GLU A 156 -28.17 -3.03 22.32
C GLU A 156 -27.91 -1.57 21.91
N ASP A 157 -26.94 -0.91 22.55
CA ASP A 157 -26.51 0.47 22.24
C ASP A 157 -25.75 0.60 20.90
N ARG A 158 -25.53 -0.54 20.22
CA ARG A 158 -24.92 -0.62 18.88
C ARG A 158 -25.75 -1.51 17.95
N TYR A 159 -27.08 -1.45 18.04
CA TYR A 159 -28.00 -2.15 17.15
C TYR A 159 -27.77 -3.68 17.08
N GLY A 160 -27.34 -4.29 18.19
CA GLY A 160 -27.08 -5.72 18.29
C GLY A 160 -25.77 -6.20 17.65
N LEU A 161 -24.88 -5.28 17.25
CA LEU A 161 -23.55 -5.63 16.74
C LEU A 161 -22.62 -6.12 17.86
N TRP A 162 -21.62 -6.90 17.47
CA TRP A 162 -20.61 -7.45 18.39
C TRP A 162 -19.31 -6.64 18.27
N LEU A 163 -19.32 -5.43 18.82
CA LEU A 163 -18.18 -4.52 18.79
C LEU A 163 -17.49 -4.49 20.16
N ASP A 164 -16.17 -4.32 20.16
CA ASP A 164 -15.38 -4.19 21.38
C ASP A 164 -15.90 -3.03 22.25
N VAL A 165 -15.69 -3.15 23.55
CA VAL A 165 -16.13 -2.18 24.56
C VAL A 165 -14.91 -1.57 25.24
N ARG A 166 -14.96 -0.26 25.50
CA ARG A 166 -13.93 0.41 26.29
C ARG A 166 -14.02 -0.08 27.74
N GLU A 167 -12.89 -0.43 28.31
CA GLU A 167 -12.81 -1.00 29.67
C GLU A 167 -13.27 0.01 30.73
N PRO A 168 -13.99 -0.45 31.78
CA PRO A 168 -14.35 0.39 32.91
C PRO A 168 -13.11 0.97 33.62
N GLY A 169 -13.02 2.29 33.71
CA GLY A 169 -11.92 2.99 34.38
C GLY A 169 -10.88 3.59 33.43
N CYS A 170 -10.92 3.27 32.14
CA CYS A 170 -10.14 3.98 31.14
C CYS A 170 -10.72 5.37 30.85
N ALA A 171 -9.84 6.31 30.50
CA ALA A 171 -10.27 7.64 30.10
C ALA A 171 -11.17 7.58 28.84
N PRO A 172 -12.18 8.48 28.74
CA PRO A 172 -12.93 8.62 27.51
C PRO A 172 -12.00 8.91 26.33
N ASP A 173 -12.38 8.42 25.16
CA ASP A 173 -11.73 8.84 23.92
C ASP A 173 -12.06 10.33 23.67
N PRO A 174 -11.06 11.24 23.67
CA PRO A 174 -11.34 12.67 23.48
C PRO A 174 -11.84 12.99 22.07
N PHE A 175 -11.63 12.11 21.09
CA PHE A 175 -12.09 12.30 19.72
C PHE A 175 -13.59 12.02 19.57
N GLU A 176 -14.22 11.36 20.55
CA GLU A 176 -15.67 11.09 20.57
C GLU A 176 -16.52 12.26 21.08
N ASP A 177 -15.89 13.35 21.53
CA ASP A 177 -16.58 14.55 22.00
C ASP A 177 -17.34 15.25 20.85
N GLU A 178 -18.66 15.03 20.80
CA GLU A 178 -19.53 15.57 19.75
C GLU A 178 -19.77 17.09 19.89
N GLU A 179 -19.52 17.68 21.06
CA GLU A 179 -19.60 19.14 21.24
C GLU A 179 -18.34 19.82 20.71
N LYS A 180 -17.17 19.24 21.00
CA LYS A 180 -15.88 19.75 20.51
C LYS A 180 -15.68 19.44 19.02
N TYR A 181 -16.11 18.26 18.57
CA TYR A 181 -15.90 17.76 17.21
C TYR A 181 -17.22 17.41 16.51
N PRO A 182 -18.16 18.36 16.35
CA PRO A 182 -19.49 18.07 15.85
C PRO A 182 -19.43 17.47 14.44
N GLY A 183 -20.02 16.30 14.27
CA GLY A 183 -20.10 15.59 13.01
C GLY A 183 -20.89 16.32 11.94
N VAL A 184 -21.10 15.64 10.81
CA VAL A 184 -21.76 16.21 9.63
C VAL A 184 -23.21 15.73 9.56
N GLU A 185 -24.15 16.67 9.69
CA GLU A 185 -25.59 16.41 9.64
C GLU A 185 -26.07 16.17 8.20
N THR A 186 -26.16 14.90 7.81
CA THR A 186 -26.65 14.46 6.49
C THR A 186 -27.58 13.26 6.61
N GLY A 187 -28.55 13.15 5.71
CA GLY A 187 -29.46 11.99 5.67
C GLY A 187 -30.24 11.80 6.97
N ALA A 188 -30.02 10.68 7.64
CA ALA A 188 -30.62 10.27 8.91
C ALA A 188 -29.92 10.84 10.17
N ARG A 189 -28.66 11.31 10.04
CA ARG A 189 -27.89 11.92 11.14
C ARG A 189 -28.63 13.16 11.67
N GLY A 190 -28.86 13.22 12.98
CA GLY A 190 -29.64 14.29 13.63
C GLY A 190 -31.16 14.10 13.58
N LYS A 191 -31.64 13.01 12.96
CA LYS A 191 -33.05 12.62 12.92
C LYS A 191 -33.30 11.43 13.85
N ASN A 192 -33.32 10.21 13.32
CA ASN A 192 -33.50 8.98 14.10
C ASN A 192 -32.18 8.43 14.68
N ILE A 193 -31.02 8.88 14.17
CA ILE A 193 -29.68 8.49 14.65
C ILE A 193 -28.86 9.72 15.03
N PRO A 194 -27.86 9.60 15.94
CA PRO A 194 -27.01 10.72 16.32
C PRO A 194 -26.20 11.27 15.13
N VAL A 195 -25.80 12.54 15.22
CA VAL A 195 -24.86 13.13 14.26
C VAL A 195 -23.46 12.54 14.44
N GLY A 196 -23.03 12.34 15.69
CA GLY A 196 -21.73 11.81 16.03
C GLY A 196 -20.61 12.83 15.96
N SER A 197 -19.39 12.37 16.25
CA SER A 197 -18.17 13.16 16.08
C SER A 197 -17.61 13.03 14.64
N TYR A 198 -16.99 14.07 14.10
CA TYR A 198 -16.29 13.97 12.81
C TYR A 198 -15.02 13.10 12.87
N TYR A 199 -14.53 12.75 14.05
CA TYR A 199 -13.50 11.71 14.22
C TYR A 199 -14.09 10.30 14.41
N GLY A 200 -15.41 10.19 14.57
CA GLY A 200 -16.12 8.93 14.79
C GLY A 200 -15.84 8.30 16.15
N TYR A 201 -16.49 7.18 16.43
CA TYR A 201 -16.29 6.41 17.66
C TYR A 201 -15.19 5.37 17.52
N ALA A 202 -14.44 5.11 18.58
CA ALA A 202 -13.44 4.07 18.62
C ALA A 202 -14.06 2.69 18.39
N THR A 203 -13.36 1.86 17.63
CA THR A 203 -13.82 0.50 17.28
C THR A 203 -13.17 -0.60 18.13
N GLY A 204 -12.14 -0.26 18.91
CA GLY A 204 -11.22 -1.22 19.51
C GLY A 204 -10.07 -1.65 18.59
N VAL A 205 -9.99 -1.09 17.38
CA VAL A 205 -8.88 -1.30 16.42
C VAL A 205 -8.25 0.04 16.08
N VAL A 206 -6.94 0.16 16.26
CA VAL A 206 -6.21 1.40 15.98
C VAL A 206 -6.38 1.79 14.51
N GLY A 207 -6.80 3.03 14.30
CA GLY A 207 -6.95 3.63 12.98
C GLY A 207 -8.28 3.34 12.26
N LEU A 208 -9.19 2.55 12.84
CA LEU A 208 -10.56 2.38 12.34
C LEU A 208 -11.59 3.03 13.26
N ARG A 209 -12.49 3.82 12.68
CA ARG A 209 -13.48 4.64 13.41
C ARG A 209 -14.90 4.38 12.91
N LEU A 210 -15.86 4.40 13.82
CA LEU A 210 -17.27 4.08 13.56
C LEU A 210 -18.09 5.37 13.40
N PHE A 211 -18.86 5.47 12.33
CA PHE A 211 -19.70 6.64 12.03
C PHE A 211 -21.16 6.20 11.83
N PRO A 212 -22.16 6.86 12.44
CA PRO A 212 -23.56 6.58 12.15
C PRO A 212 -23.82 6.67 10.64
N ASN A 213 -24.47 5.69 10.04
CA ASN A 213 -24.67 5.69 8.59
C ASN A 213 -25.81 6.66 8.21
N PRO A 214 -25.56 7.74 7.45
CA PRO A 214 -26.60 8.70 7.11
C PRO A 214 -27.71 8.11 6.22
N ALA A 215 -27.52 6.92 5.64
CA ALA A 215 -28.57 6.19 4.92
C ALA A 215 -29.47 5.35 5.85
N PHE A 216 -29.14 5.19 7.13
CA PHE A 216 -29.89 4.36 8.09
C PHE A 216 -31.09 5.11 8.68
N ASP A 217 -32.04 5.44 7.80
CA ASP A 217 -33.32 6.07 8.15
C ASP A 217 -34.27 5.11 8.90
N GLU A 218 -35.48 5.56 9.25
CA GLU A 218 -36.41 4.75 10.02
C GLU A 218 -36.82 3.45 9.30
N ALA A 219 -36.80 3.43 7.96
CA ALA A 219 -37.13 2.25 7.17
C ALA A 219 -35.97 1.24 7.16
N ALA A 220 -34.74 1.72 7.02
CA ALA A 220 -33.53 0.91 7.17
C ALA A 220 -33.43 0.32 8.58
N GLU A 221 -33.72 1.14 9.60
CA GLU A 221 -33.74 0.72 11.00
C GLU A 221 -34.79 -0.36 11.26
N ALA A 222 -36.02 -0.20 10.73
CA ALA A 222 -37.07 -1.22 10.85
C ALA A 222 -36.75 -2.52 10.10
N ARG A 223 -35.90 -2.46 9.07
CA ARG A 223 -35.45 -3.61 8.29
C ARG A 223 -34.27 -4.34 8.95
N TRP A 224 -33.53 -3.66 9.83
CA TRP A 224 -32.29 -4.16 10.40
C TRP A 224 -32.49 -5.39 11.28
N ASP A 225 -31.79 -6.46 10.95
CA ASP A 225 -31.69 -7.68 11.74
C ASP A 225 -30.20 -8.04 11.94
N PRO A 226 -29.65 -7.82 13.15
CA PRO A 226 -28.23 -8.07 13.42
C PRO A 226 -27.90 -9.57 13.43
N VAL A 227 -28.85 -10.46 13.73
CA VAL A 227 -28.60 -11.91 13.72
C VAL A 227 -28.44 -12.38 12.28
N ARG A 228 -29.34 -11.95 11.39
CA ARG A 228 -29.27 -12.28 9.96
C ARG A 228 -28.04 -11.66 9.29
N TYR A 229 -27.62 -10.47 9.71
CA TYR A 229 -26.38 -9.85 9.22
C TYR A 229 -25.15 -10.76 9.37
N TYR A 230 -25.03 -11.50 10.47
CA TYR A 230 -23.93 -12.44 10.69
C TYR A 230 -24.18 -13.85 10.14
N ALA A 231 -25.44 -14.31 10.10
CA ALA A 231 -25.76 -15.73 9.89
C ALA A 231 -26.47 -16.06 8.56
N ASP A 232 -27.04 -15.07 7.86
CA ASP A 232 -27.90 -15.30 6.69
C ASP A 232 -27.30 -14.68 5.40
N PRO A 233 -26.73 -15.49 4.50
CA PRO A 233 -26.16 -15.02 3.24
C PRO A 233 -27.15 -14.29 2.33
N ASP A 234 -28.43 -14.61 2.37
CA ASP A 234 -29.44 -13.93 1.53
C ASP A 234 -29.73 -12.52 2.08
N TYR A 235 -29.48 -12.29 3.36
CA TYR A 235 -29.64 -10.99 4.00
C TYR A 235 -28.39 -10.13 3.84
N TYR A 236 -27.21 -10.63 4.21
CA TYR A 236 -25.99 -9.81 4.19
C TYR A 236 -25.38 -9.63 2.79
N ASN A 237 -25.76 -10.44 1.79
CA ASN A 237 -25.42 -10.19 0.39
C ASN A 237 -26.51 -9.40 -0.36
N ASP A 238 -27.49 -8.84 0.35
CA ASP A 238 -28.42 -7.90 -0.25
C ASP A 238 -27.73 -6.56 -0.47
N LYS A 239 -27.58 -6.17 -1.74
CA LYS A 239 -27.00 -4.89 -2.15
C LYS A 239 -27.76 -3.66 -1.61
N ASP A 240 -29.01 -3.81 -1.18
CA ASP A 240 -29.86 -2.76 -0.63
C ASP A 240 -29.91 -2.79 0.92
N LEU A 241 -29.10 -3.65 1.56
CA LEU A 241 -28.94 -3.64 3.01
C LEU A 241 -28.17 -2.39 3.44
N VAL A 242 -28.82 -1.55 4.26
CA VAL A 242 -28.16 -0.42 4.91
C VAL A 242 -27.74 -0.83 6.31
N LYS A 243 -26.43 -0.75 6.58
CA LYS A 243 -25.84 -1.02 7.90
C LYS A 243 -26.01 0.21 8.80
N PRO A 244 -26.19 0.05 10.14
CA PRO A 244 -26.35 1.16 11.08
C PRO A 244 -25.12 2.08 11.14
N TYR A 245 -23.94 1.56 10.80
CA TYR A 245 -22.69 2.29 10.83
C TYR A 245 -21.88 2.10 9.55
N ARG A 246 -21.11 3.13 9.22
CA ARG A 246 -19.97 3.08 8.30
C ARG A 246 -18.67 3.01 9.11
N VAL A 247 -17.62 2.43 8.52
CA VAL A 247 -16.29 2.37 9.15
C VAL A 247 -15.33 3.24 8.33
N GLY A 248 -14.78 4.26 8.95
CA GLY A 248 -13.73 5.10 8.38
C GLY A 248 -12.34 4.59 8.76
N MET A 249 -11.35 4.93 7.93
CA MET A 249 -9.96 4.51 8.07
C MET A 249 -9.06 5.74 8.17
N SER A 250 -8.05 5.71 9.02
CA SER A 250 -6.97 6.71 9.04
C SER A 250 -5.67 6.08 8.54
N CYS A 251 -4.63 6.90 8.32
CA CYS A 251 -3.30 6.39 7.98
C CYS A 251 -2.75 5.46 9.07
N GLY A 252 -3.14 5.66 10.33
CA GLY A 252 -2.77 4.83 11.47
C GLY A 252 -3.11 3.35 11.29
N PHE A 253 -4.17 3.02 10.54
CA PHE A 253 -4.50 1.62 10.23
C PHE A 253 -3.34 0.90 9.53
N CYS A 254 -2.75 1.53 8.51
CA CYS A 254 -1.66 0.94 7.73
C CYS A 254 -0.26 1.21 8.29
N HIS A 255 -0.13 2.11 9.27
CA HIS A 255 1.16 2.62 9.72
C HIS A 255 1.50 2.38 11.19
N VAL A 256 0.51 2.14 12.06
CA VAL A 256 0.75 1.77 13.45
C VAL A 256 1.02 0.28 13.58
N GLY A 257 2.11 -0.07 14.25
CA GLY A 257 2.45 -1.44 14.60
C GLY A 257 3.26 -1.52 15.90
N PRO A 258 3.63 -2.73 16.33
CA PRO A 258 4.54 -2.93 17.46
C PRO A 258 5.85 -2.18 17.25
N ASN A 259 6.23 -1.37 18.25
CA ASN A 259 7.51 -0.69 18.31
C ASN A 259 8.64 -1.74 18.31
N PRO A 260 9.55 -1.75 17.31
CA PRO A 260 10.62 -2.74 17.27
C PRO A 260 11.53 -2.71 18.50
N THR A 261 11.80 -1.54 19.09
CA THR A 261 12.66 -1.43 20.30
C THR A 261 11.88 -1.50 21.61
N ASN A 262 10.55 -1.56 21.57
CA ASN A 262 9.69 -1.80 22.73
C ASN A 262 8.47 -2.64 22.36
N PRO A 263 8.64 -3.88 21.84
CA PRO A 263 7.52 -4.67 21.37
C PRO A 263 6.67 -5.12 22.58
N PRO A 264 5.35 -5.29 22.39
CA PRO A 264 4.47 -5.75 23.46
C PRO A 264 4.84 -7.18 23.87
N ALA A 265 4.71 -7.49 25.15
CA ALA A 265 4.88 -8.86 25.66
C ALA A 265 3.77 -9.79 25.13
N ASP A 266 2.57 -9.24 24.97
CA ASP A 266 1.43 -9.88 24.31
C ASP A 266 0.91 -8.96 23.20
N PRO A 267 1.11 -9.31 21.91
CA PRO A 267 0.69 -8.44 20.81
C PRO A 267 -0.83 -8.32 20.65
N GLU A 268 -1.63 -9.18 21.30
CA GLU A 268 -3.09 -9.01 21.36
C GLU A 268 -3.50 -8.03 22.48
N ASN A 269 -2.59 -7.69 23.39
CA ASN A 269 -2.85 -6.77 24.52
C ASN A 269 -1.71 -5.73 24.63
N PRO A 270 -1.48 -4.89 23.59
CA PRO A 270 -0.44 -3.88 23.64
C PRO A 270 -0.82 -2.73 24.59
N GLU A 271 0.19 -2.04 25.11
CA GLU A 271 0.06 -0.70 25.68
C GLU A 271 0.47 0.36 24.64
N TRP A 272 0.05 1.62 24.83
CA TRP A 272 0.38 2.70 23.88
C TRP A 272 1.90 2.89 23.71
N GLU A 273 2.70 2.69 24.75
CA GLU A 273 4.17 2.77 24.67
C GLU A 273 4.80 1.63 23.85
N ASN A 274 4.06 0.55 23.60
CA ASN A 274 4.52 -0.56 22.77
C ASN A 274 4.25 -0.34 21.27
N LEU A 275 3.66 0.80 20.88
CA LEU A 275 3.25 1.09 19.51
C LEU A 275 4.06 2.24 18.90
N ASN A 276 4.34 2.13 17.60
CA ASN A 276 5.08 3.12 16.81
C ASN A 276 4.41 3.27 15.44
N SER A 277 4.32 4.50 14.95
CA SER A 277 3.65 4.84 13.69
C SER A 277 4.59 5.01 12.49
N ASN A 278 5.90 4.85 12.70
CA ASN A 278 6.94 4.99 11.68
C ASN A 278 7.27 3.71 10.89
N PRO A 279 7.35 2.50 11.49
CA PRO A 279 7.81 1.29 10.79
C PRO A 279 6.85 0.77 9.72
N GLY A 280 5.56 1.15 9.80
CA GLY A 280 4.50 0.60 8.96
C GLY A 280 3.86 -0.67 9.52
N ALA A 281 2.69 -1.06 9.03
CA ALA A 281 2.00 -2.28 9.44
C ALA A 281 2.58 -3.54 8.78
N GLN A 282 3.75 -3.97 9.27
CA GLN A 282 4.57 -5.08 8.74
C GLN A 282 3.90 -6.48 8.83
N TYR A 283 2.75 -6.59 9.48
CA TYR A 283 2.11 -7.87 9.83
C TYR A 283 0.72 -8.04 9.22
N PHE A 284 0.27 -7.10 8.40
CA PHE A 284 -1.06 -7.08 7.78
C PHE A 284 -1.32 -8.30 6.88
N TRP A 285 -2.47 -8.95 7.08
CA TRP A 285 -2.99 -10.00 6.20
C TRP A 285 -4.14 -9.46 5.37
N VAL A 286 -3.81 -8.76 4.28
CA VAL A 286 -4.77 -8.02 3.45
C VAL A 286 -5.86 -8.92 2.88
N ASP A 287 -5.53 -10.15 2.49
CA ASP A 287 -6.49 -11.14 2.01
C ASP A 287 -7.57 -11.46 3.05
N ARG A 288 -7.23 -11.48 4.33
CA ARG A 288 -8.16 -11.74 5.44
C ARG A 288 -8.88 -10.48 5.91
N ILE A 289 -8.22 -9.32 5.83
CA ILE A 289 -8.80 -8.02 6.19
C ILE A 289 -9.89 -7.61 5.20
N LEU A 290 -9.60 -7.76 3.89
CA LEU A 290 -10.50 -7.31 2.81
C LEU A 290 -11.47 -8.40 2.35
N MET A 291 -11.27 -9.66 2.72
CA MET A 291 -12.25 -10.74 2.54
C MET A 291 -12.61 -11.37 3.88
N TRP A 292 -13.67 -10.87 4.52
CA TRP A 292 -14.07 -11.31 5.87
C TRP A 292 -14.48 -12.79 5.93
N ASN A 293 -14.91 -13.36 4.80
CA ASN A 293 -15.26 -14.78 4.65
C ASN A 293 -14.52 -15.40 3.43
N PRO A 294 -13.24 -15.78 3.58
CA PRO A 294 -12.42 -16.24 2.47
C PRO A 294 -12.87 -17.61 1.94
N ASP A 295 -13.01 -17.74 0.61
CA ASP A 295 -13.19 -19.01 -0.12
C ASP A 295 -12.01 -19.20 -1.08
N GLU A 296 -11.19 -20.23 -0.85
CA GLU A 296 -10.01 -20.53 -1.68
C GLU A 296 -10.36 -20.85 -3.15
N ARG A 297 -11.61 -21.23 -3.45
CA ARG A 297 -12.07 -21.44 -4.82
C ARG A 297 -12.44 -20.15 -5.52
N ASN A 298 -12.52 -19.02 -4.82
CA ASN A 298 -12.73 -17.71 -5.45
C ASN A 298 -11.40 -17.20 -6.00
N TYR A 299 -11.34 -16.93 -7.31
CA TYR A 299 -10.13 -16.39 -7.93
C TYR A 299 -9.73 -15.02 -7.36
N VAL A 300 -10.69 -14.19 -6.93
CA VAL A 300 -10.40 -12.90 -6.27
C VAL A 300 -9.64 -13.11 -4.96
N TYR A 301 -9.98 -14.16 -4.20
CA TYR A 301 -9.19 -14.55 -3.02
C TYR A 301 -7.76 -14.91 -3.41
N GLN A 302 -7.57 -15.69 -4.48
CA GLN A 302 -6.21 -16.04 -4.95
C GLN A 302 -5.38 -14.82 -5.35
N MET A 303 -6.01 -13.80 -5.97
CA MET A 303 -5.36 -12.54 -6.28
C MET A 303 -4.91 -11.81 -5.00
N PHE A 304 -5.81 -11.65 -4.03
CA PHE A 304 -5.45 -11.04 -2.73
C PHE A 304 -4.38 -11.84 -1.99
N HIS A 305 -4.44 -13.17 -2.06
CA HIS A 305 -3.51 -14.08 -1.39
C HIS A 305 -2.08 -14.02 -1.97
N THR A 306 -1.88 -13.38 -3.12
CA THR A 306 -0.52 -13.02 -3.59
C THR A 306 0.14 -11.93 -2.71
N SER A 307 -0.66 -11.20 -1.94
CA SER A 307 -0.19 -10.27 -0.90
C SER A 307 0.27 -11.08 0.31
N ARG A 308 1.59 -11.27 0.42
CA ARG A 308 2.22 -11.81 1.63
C ARG A 308 1.95 -10.91 2.86
N PRO A 309 2.20 -11.40 4.08
CA PRO A 309 2.06 -10.56 5.27
C PRO A 309 2.86 -9.26 5.17
N GLY A 310 2.24 -8.15 5.55
CA GLY A 310 2.84 -6.81 5.52
C GLY A 310 2.89 -6.14 4.14
N VAL A 311 2.33 -6.75 3.10
CA VAL A 311 2.24 -6.15 1.76
C VAL A 311 0.81 -5.95 1.31
N VAL A 312 0.59 -4.89 0.53
CA VAL A 312 -0.72 -4.51 -0.01
C VAL A 312 -0.57 -3.99 -1.43
N ASP A 313 -1.52 -4.30 -2.30
CA ASP A 313 -1.69 -3.60 -3.57
C ASP A 313 -2.75 -2.52 -3.40
N THR A 314 -2.31 -1.29 -3.12
CA THR A 314 -3.23 -0.14 -3.02
C THR A 314 -3.77 0.30 -4.38
N SER A 315 -3.07 -0.04 -5.48
CA SER A 315 -3.59 0.20 -6.82
C SER A 315 -4.82 -0.65 -7.11
N LEU A 316 -5.08 -1.77 -6.42
CA LEU A 316 -6.28 -2.57 -6.67
C LEU A 316 -7.58 -1.75 -6.66
N ILE A 317 -7.69 -0.75 -5.79
CA ILE A 317 -8.85 0.12 -5.73
C ILE A 317 -8.96 0.92 -7.03
N SER A 318 -7.96 1.75 -7.31
CA SER A 318 -7.80 2.49 -8.57
C SER A 318 -6.96 1.68 -9.56
N SER A 319 -7.51 0.51 -9.95
CA SER A 319 -6.78 -0.54 -10.66
C SER A 319 -6.16 -0.04 -11.96
N ASP A 320 -4.83 -0.12 -12.04
CA ASP A 320 -4.08 -0.03 -13.29
C ASP A 320 -3.94 -1.40 -13.99
N ASN A 321 -4.63 -2.43 -13.50
CA ASN A 321 -4.55 -3.81 -13.98
C ASN A 321 -3.13 -4.40 -13.91
N ILE A 322 -2.39 -4.05 -12.86
CA ILE A 322 -1.13 -4.71 -12.51
C ILE A 322 -1.21 -5.12 -11.04
N ASN A 323 -1.35 -6.41 -10.77
CA ASN A 323 -1.22 -6.97 -9.43
C ASN A 323 0.22 -6.78 -8.92
N ASN A 324 0.41 -5.84 -8.00
CA ASN A 324 1.71 -5.40 -7.50
C ASN A 324 1.76 -5.26 -5.97
N PRO A 325 1.48 -6.30 -5.18
CA PRO A 325 1.52 -6.18 -3.73
C PRO A 325 2.90 -5.71 -3.23
N ARG A 326 2.90 -4.63 -2.43
CA ARG A 326 4.11 -3.94 -1.96
C ARG A 326 4.08 -3.69 -0.45
N THR A 327 5.24 -3.71 0.18
CA THR A 327 5.39 -3.38 1.61
C THR A 327 4.90 -1.97 1.91
N MET A 328 4.24 -1.82 3.06
CA MET A 328 3.97 -0.49 3.62
C MET A 328 5.28 0.29 3.74
N ASN A 329 5.25 1.58 3.42
CA ASN A 329 6.45 2.41 3.52
C ASN A 329 6.71 2.77 4.97
N ALA A 330 7.89 2.39 5.48
CA ALA A 330 8.42 2.98 6.69
C ALA A 330 8.82 4.44 6.43
N VAL A 331 8.57 5.30 7.41
CA VAL A 331 8.96 6.72 7.39
C VAL A 331 10.06 6.91 8.42
N TYR A 332 11.30 7.04 7.95
CA TYR A 332 12.48 7.29 8.78
C TYR A 332 13.29 8.46 8.24
N ASN A 333 13.92 9.20 9.15
CA ASN A 333 14.91 10.24 8.92
C ASN A 333 14.46 11.31 7.90
N LEU A 334 13.24 11.85 8.07
CA LEU A 334 12.68 12.85 7.16
C LEU A 334 13.59 14.09 7.01
N ALA A 335 14.21 14.54 8.10
CA ALA A 335 15.17 15.66 8.08
C ALA A 335 16.35 15.40 7.13
N ALA A 336 16.99 14.22 7.23
CA ALA A 336 18.09 13.82 6.36
C ALA A 336 17.65 13.64 4.89
N ARG A 337 16.43 13.13 4.67
CA ARG A 337 15.84 13.03 3.32
C ARG A 337 15.66 14.40 2.68
N LEU A 338 15.14 15.38 3.43
CA LEU A 338 15.00 16.76 2.95
C LEU A 338 16.37 17.38 2.63
N ALA A 339 17.39 17.17 3.47
CA ALA A 339 18.73 17.66 3.20
C ALA A 339 19.30 17.13 1.87
N ILE A 340 19.11 15.84 1.57
CA ILE A 340 19.54 15.23 0.31
C ILE A 340 18.65 15.61 -0.88
N ALA A 341 17.36 15.89 -0.65
CA ALA A 341 16.47 16.37 -1.71
C ALA A 341 17.01 17.62 -2.42
N LYS A 342 17.73 18.49 -1.70
CA LYS A 342 18.41 19.66 -2.29
C LYS A 342 19.61 19.34 -3.17
N LYS A 343 20.11 18.09 -3.15
CA LYS A 343 21.24 17.64 -3.97
C LYS A 343 20.80 16.69 -5.10
N LEU A 344 19.76 15.89 -4.89
CA LEU A 344 19.34 14.82 -5.81
C LEU A 344 17.84 14.81 -6.17
N GLY A 345 17.06 15.68 -5.54
CA GLY A 345 15.60 15.63 -5.48
C GLY A 345 14.88 16.78 -6.17
N GLU A 346 15.58 17.65 -6.92
CA GLU A 346 14.95 18.70 -7.72
C GLU A 346 14.04 18.08 -8.79
N GLU A 347 12.81 18.57 -8.92
CA GLU A 347 11.77 18.11 -9.85
C GLU A 347 10.98 19.31 -10.39
N THR A 348 10.45 19.20 -11.61
CA THR A 348 9.60 20.26 -12.22
C THR A 348 8.14 19.86 -12.18
N LEU A 349 7.31 20.69 -11.55
CA LEU A 349 5.85 20.56 -11.55
C LEU A 349 5.27 21.06 -12.88
N SER A 350 4.13 20.50 -13.28
CA SER A 350 3.39 20.96 -14.45
C SER A 350 1.89 20.66 -14.29
N GLY A 351 1.06 21.30 -15.12
CA GLY A 351 -0.38 21.06 -15.14
C GLY A 351 -1.01 21.19 -13.74
N GLY A 352 -1.95 20.30 -13.42
CA GLY A 352 -2.59 20.27 -12.12
C GLY A 352 -1.67 19.86 -10.95
N GLY A 353 -0.46 19.37 -11.23
CA GLY A 353 0.56 19.17 -10.20
C GLY A 353 1.07 20.48 -9.59
N SER A 354 0.93 21.60 -10.32
CA SER A 354 1.27 22.94 -9.80
C SER A 354 0.30 23.46 -8.75
N ASP A 355 -0.85 22.81 -8.58
CA ASP A 355 -1.86 23.18 -7.57
C ASP A 355 -1.55 22.58 -6.18
N ASN A 356 -0.56 21.69 -6.05
CA ASN A 356 -0.14 21.16 -4.75
C ASN A 356 0.37 22.31 -3.86
N LYS A 357 -0.18 22.42 -2.65
CA LYS A 357 0.37 23.29 -1.63
C LYS A 357 1.79 22.89 -1.26
N GLN A 358 2.64 23.89 -1.09
CA GLN A 358 4.04 23.74 -0.75
C GLN A 358 4.30 24.29 0.66
N LEU A 359 5.42 23.93 1.27
CA LEU A 359 5.78 24.43 2.61
C LEU A 359 5.74 25.97 2.67
N ASN A 360 6.16 26.64 1.60
CA ASN A 360 6.16 28.10 1.44
C ASN A 360 4.77 28.75 1.55
N ASP A 361 3.68 27.99 1.40
CA ASP A 361 2.32 28.51 1.58
C ASP A 361 1.94 28.63 3.07
N TYR A 362 2.71 27.99 3.97
CA TYR A 362 2.43 27.89 5.40
C TYR A 362 3.52 28.50 6.30
N VAL A 363 4.71 28.76 5.76
CA VAL A 363 5.84 29.33 6.52
C VAL A 363 6.30 30.68 5.95
N PRO A 364 6.90 31.56 6.77
CA PRO A 364 7.56 32.77 6.28
C PRO A 364 8.65 32.48 5.23
N GLY A 365 8.89 33.43 4.32
CA GLY A 365 9.85 33.23 3.21
C GLY A 365 11.33 33.10 3.63
N ASP A 366 11.67 33.49 4.86
CA ASP A 366 12.99 33.29 5.48
C ASP A 366 13.08 32.00 6.32
N SER A 367 12.00 31.23 6.40
CA SER A 367 12.00 29.92 7.06
C SER A 367 12.90 28.92 6.31
N PRO A 368 13.67 28.08 7.03
CA PRO A 368 14.38 26.95 6.42
C PRO A 368 13.47 25.99 5.66
N LEU A 369 12.18 25.90 5.97
CA LEU A 369 11.24 25.06 5.23
C LEU A 369 10.83 25.67 3.87
N ALA A 370 10.98 26.99 3.68
CA ALA A 370 10.64 27.67 2.43
C ALA A 370 11.60 27.35 1.27
N GLN A 371 12.75 26.73 1.56
CA GLN A 371 13.76 26.41 0.54
C GLN A 371 13.43 25.16 -0.30
N PHE A 372 12.35 24.44 0.03
CA PHE A 372 11.98 23.19 -0.65
C PHE A 372 11.04 23.39 -1.84
N PHE A 373 10.72 24.64 -2.17
CA PHE A 373 10.01 25.01 -3.37
C PHE A 373 10.47 26.37 -3.88
N GLU A 374 10.75 26.46 -5.17
CA GLU A 374 11.12 27.69 -5.87
C GLU A 374 10.11 27.95 -6.99
N LYS A 375 9.45 29.12 -6.92
CA LYS A 375 8.46 29.51 -7.94
C LYS A 375 9.15 29.70 -9.31
N PRO A 376 8.47 29.34 -10.41
CA PRO A 376 7.06 28.95 -10.47
C PRO A 376 6.78 27.46 -10.21
N ASP A 377 7.73 26.57 -10.42
CA ASP A 377 7.46 25.14 -10.61
C ASP A 377 8.57 24.18 -10.13
N THR A 378 9.64 24.68 -9.53
CA THR A 378 10.74 23.82 -9.03
C THR A 378 10.44 23.35 -7.61
N VAL A 379 10.44 22.04 -7.38
CA VAL A 379 10.19 21.43 -6.07
C VAL A 379 11.31 20.47 -5.69
N PHE A 380 11.68 20.43 -4.41
CA PHE A 380 12.68 19.50 -3.88
C PHE A 380 11.99 18.39 -3.11
N THR A 381 12.18 17.14 -3.56
CA THR A 381 11.34 16.02 -3.14
C THR A 381 12.12 14.98 -2.34
N PRO A 382 11.61 14.53 -1.17
CA PRO A 382 12.28 13.51 -0.35
C PRO A 382 12.09 12.07 -0.85
N ARG A 383 11.18 11.85 -1.81
CA ARG A 383 10.84 10.56 -2.47
C ARG A 383 10.69 9.38 -1.50
N VAL A 384 9.46 9.05 -1.11
CA VAL A 384 9.15 7.97 -0.16
C VAL A 384 8.44 6.79 -0.82
N LEU A 385 7.74 6.99 -1.95
CA LEU A 385 7.09 5.88 -2.65
C LEU A 385 8.08 5.04 -3.44
N LYS A 386 7.80 3.75 -3.64
CA LYS A 386 8.75 2.73 -4.13
C LYS A 386 9.46 3.06 -5.46
N ASP A 387 8.84 3.86 -6.32
CA ASP A 387 9.33 4.33 -7.63
C ASP A 387 9.77 5.82 -7.61
N GLY A 388 9.61 6.50 -6.47
CA GLY A 388 9.81 7.94 -6.33
C GLY A 388 8.78 8.76 -7.10
N SER A 389 7.58 8.22 -7.31
CA SER A 389 6.50 8.91 -8.04
C SER A 389 5.85 10.05 -7.26
N ASP A 390 6.00 10.10 -5.93
CA ASP A 390 5.58 11.18 -5.02
C ASP A 390 6.45 12.44 -5.15
N SER A 391 6.71 12.83 -6.39
CA SER A 391 7.65 13.86 -6.80
C SER A 391 7.00 15.24 -6.86
N VAL A 392 6.20 15.59 -5.85
CA VAL A 392 5.46 16.87 -5.79
C VAL A 392 5.72 17.72 -4.54
N GLY A 393 6.78 17.39 -3.82
CA GLY A 393 7.12 18.00 -2.53
C GLY A 393 6.53 17.24 -1.35
N ALA A 394 7.02 17.54 -0.14
CA ALA A 394 6.66 16.79 1.06
C ALA A 394 5.16 16.86 1.39
N LEU A 395 4.53 18.04 1.27
CA LEU A 395 3.10 18.20 1.59
C LEU A 395 2.20 17.50 0.57
N GLY A 396 2.47 17.66 -0.74
CA GLY A 396 1.71 16.96 -1.78
C GLY A 396 1.79 15.43 -1.67
N ALA A 397 2.98 14.91 -1.33
CA ALA A 397 3.18 13.48 -1.07
C ALA A 397 2.34 12.98 0.13
N LEU A 398 2.32 13.73 1.24
CA LEU A 398 1.52 13.40 2.42
C LEU A 398 0.01 13.50 2.15
N ASN A 399 -0.44 14.55 1.47
CA ASN A 399 -1.85 14.77 1.14
C ASN A 399 -2.44 13.63 0.28
N ARG A 400 -1.66 13.11 -0.68
CA ARG A 400 -2.10 12.00 -1.54
C ARG A 400 -2.54 10.77 -0.74
N VAL A 401 -1.86 10.47 0.37
CA VAL A 401 -2.13 9.25 1.16
C VAL A 401 -3.57 9.24 1.68
N PHE A 402 -4.14 10.40 2.02
CA PHE A 402 -5.53 10.50 2.45
C PHE A 402 -6.52 10.18 1.33
N ILE A 403 -6.23 10.56 0.08
CA ILE A 403 -7.05 10.16 -1.08
C ILE A 403 -6.95 8.64 -1.29
N ASN A 404 -5.75 8.04 -1.17
CA ASN A 404 -5.59 6.59 -1.31
C ASN A 404 -6.48 5.78 -0.35
N ILE A 405 -6.82 6.33 0.83
CA ILE A 405 -7.72 5.69 1.80
C ILE A 405 -9.18 6.17 1.69
N GLY A 406 -9.51 7.01 0.71
CA GLY A 406 -10.89 7.37 0.35
C GLY A 406 -11.33 8.80 0.65
N LEU A 407 -10.42 9.73 0.99
CA LEU A 407 -10.76 11.15 1.08
C LEU A 407 -11.38 11.63 -0.24
N PHE A 408 -12.48 12.37 -0.13
CA PHE A 408 -13.26 12.92 -1.25
C PHE A 408 -13.69 11.86 -2.29
N SER A 409 -14.09 10.69 -1.79
CA SER A 409 -14.56 9.58 -2.61
C SER A 409 -15.78 9.87 -3.49
N GLU A 410 -16.52 10.94 -3.23
CA GLU A 410 -17.59 11.43 -4.10
C GLU A 410 -17.07 11.73 -5.49
N GLU A 411 -15.91 12.38 -5.57
CA GLU A 411 -15.24 12.75 -6.82
C GLU A 411 -14.30 11.64 -7.29
N TRP A 412 -13.47 11.10 -6.39
CA TRP A 412 -12.43 10.11 -6.76
C TRP A 412 -13.01 8.90 -7.52
N LEU A 413 -14.16 8.37 -7.10
CA LEU A 413 -14.82 7.23 -7.74
C LEU A 413 -15.41 7.53 -9.12
N LEU A 414 -15.46 8.79 -9.56
CA LEU A 414 -15.89 9.17 -10.92
C LEU A 414 -14.78 8.99 -11.96
N HIS A 415 -13.52 8.86 -11.51
CA HIS A 415 -12.35 8.85 -12.36
C HIS A 415 -11.87 7.46 -12.77
N PHE A 416 -12.44 6.37 -12.25
CA PHE A 416 -12.08 4.99 -12.60
C PHE A 416 -13.25 4.04 -12.26
N ARG A 417 -13.09 2.75 -12.56
CA ARG A 417 -14.01 1.70 -12.07
C ARG A 417 -13.36 0.98 -10.90
N PRO A 418 -13.87 1.09 -9.67
CA PRO A 418 -13.27 0.45 -8.51
C PRO A 418 -13.08 -1.05 -8.70
N LEU A 419 -11.94 -1.59 -8.24
CA LEU A 419 -11.58 -3.02 -8.26
C LEU A 419 -11.41 -3.67 -9.64
N LEU A 420 -11.91 -3.03 -10.71
CA LEU A 420 -11.89 -3.56 -12.08
C LEU A 420 -10.96 -2.78 -13.01
N GLY A 421 -10.87 -1.45 -12.87
CA GLY A 421 -10.16 -0.58 -13.82
C GLY A 421 -10.84 -0.49 -15.20
N GLY A 422 -10.05 -0.21 -16.24
CA GLY A 422 -10.51 -0.09 -17.62
C GLY A 422 -10.52 1.35 -18.16
N PRO A 423 -11.05 1.59 -19.38
CA PRO A 423 -10.65 2.70 -20.26
C PRO A 423 -11.14 4.10 -19.83
N LYS A 424 -11.68 4.26 -18.62
CA LYS A 424 -12.25 5.51 -18.10
C LYS A 424 -11.36 6.22 -17.08
N THR A 425 -10.10 5.81 -16.94
CA THR A 425 -9.17 6.44 -15.99
C THR A 425 -8.88 7.89 -16.37
N SER A 426 -8.92 8.79 -15.38
CA SER A 426 -8.55 10.20 -15.52
C SER A 426 -7.93 10.73 -14.22
N PRO A 427 -7.21 11.87 -14.26
CA PRO A 427 -6.63 12.47 -13.05
C PRO A 427 -7.66 12.91 -12.02
N ILE A 428 -7.37 12.67 -10.73
CA ILE A 428 -8.05 13.39 -9.64
C ILE A 428 -7.44 14.80 -9.53
N GLU A 429 -8.19 15.80 -9.96
CA GLU A 429 -7.68 17.18 -10.03
C GLU A 429 -7.68 17.88 -8.65
N ILE A 430 -6.51 18.36 -8.22
CA ILE A 430 -6.36 19.12 -6.97
C ILE A 430 -7.22 20.39 -6.99
N ALA A 431 -7.29 21.11 -8.12
CA ALA A 431 -8.17 22.28 -8.26
C ALA A 431 -9.66 21.95 -8.05
N VAL A 432 -10.10 20.73 -8.35
CA VAL A 432 -11.45 20.26 -8.05
C VAL A 432 -11.59 20.00 -6.55
N ALA A 433 -10.63 19.32 -5.94
CA ALA A 433 -10.63 19.06 -4.50
C ALA A 433 -10.67 20.35 -3.67
N GLU A 434 -9.83 21.34 -4.00
CA GLU A 434 -9.81 22.68 -3.41
C GLU A 434 -11.14 23.43 -3.58
N ARG A 435 -11.78 23.27 -4.75
CA ARG A 435 -13.06 23.94 -5.02
C ARG A 435 -14.22 23.24 -4.35
N ASN A 436 -14.21 21.91 -4.20
CA ASN A 436 -15.43 21.14 -3.93
C ASN A 436 -15.41 20.29 -2.65
N SER A 437 -14.27 20.14 -1.96
CA SER A 437 -14.18 19.33 -0.74
C SER A 437 -13.75 20.14 0.47
N SER A 438 -14.61 20.20 1.49
CA SER A 438 -14.25 20.75 2.80
C SER A 438 -13.25 19.85 3.53
N TYR A 439 -13.35 18.53 3.38
CA TYR A 439 -12.42 17.57 3.99
C TYR A 439 -11.01 17.64 3.40
N TRP A 440 -10.88 17.84 2.08
CA TRP A 440 -9.58 18.03 1.42
C TRP A 440 -8.86 19.26 1.99
N LYS A 441 -9.53 20.40 2.01
CA LYS A 441 -8.96 21.65 2.54
C LYS A 441 -8.61 21.55 4.03
N ALA A 442 -9.44 20.88 4.83
CA ALA A 442 -9.14 20.65 6.23
C ALA A 442 -7.92 19.73 6.41
N THR A 443 -7.75 18.74 5.53
CA THR A 443 -6.56 17.88 5.51
C THR A 443 -5.33 18.69 5.13
N GLU A 444 -5.35 19.45 4.02
CA GLU A 444 -4.21 20.28 3.60
C GLU A 444 -3.77 21.28 4.68
N ALA A 445 -4.71 21.87 5.40
CA ALA A 445 -4.41 22.80 6.49
C ALA A 445 -3.72 22.14 7.70
N GLN A 446 -3.88 20.82 7.89
CA GLN A 446 -3.26 20.06 8.97
C GLN A 446 -1.93 19.40 8.55
N THR A 447 -1.68 19.23 7.26
CA THR A 447 -0.48 18.54 6.74
C THR A 447 0.86 19.18 7.13
N PRO A 448 1.00 20.51 7.31
CA PRO A 448 2.23 21.07 7.87
C PRO A 448 2.58 20.51 9.26
N ASP A 449 1.59 20.34 10.12
CA ASP A 449 1.77 19.75 11.45
C ASP A 449 2.15 18.26 11.37
N LEU A 450 1.59 17.53 10.38
CA LEU A 450 2.00 16.15 10.08
C LEU A 450 3.47 16.07 9.64
N ALA A 451 3.94 17.02 8.83
CA ALA A 451 5.35 17.09 8.44
C ALA A 451 6.25 17.38 9.66
N LEU A 452 5.84 18.29 10.56
CA LEU A 452 6.56 18.56 11.80
C LEU A 452 6.57 17.34 12.73
N PHE A 453 5.47 16.58 12.81
CA PHE A 453 5.44 15.32 13.54
C PHE A 453 6.55 14.37 13.05
N PHE A 454 6.62 14.09 11.75
CA PHE A 454 7.67 13.21 11.21
C PHE A 454 9.08 13.76 11.37
N LEU A 455 9.28 15.09 11.32
CA LEU A 455 10.59 15.69 11.61
C LEU A 455 11.02 15.44 13.07
N ALA A 456 10.08 15.41 14.00
CA ALA A 456 10.36 15.17 15.41
C ALA A 456 10.50 13.67 15.76
N THR A 457 9.74 12.79 15.08
CA THR A 457 9.52 11.41 15.57
C THR A 457 10.10 10.30 14.71
N ALA A 458 10.38 10.52 13.41
CA ALA A 458 10.78 9.49 12.45
C ALA A 458 12.23 9.01 12.64
N LYS A 459 12.57 8.50 13.82
CA LYS A 459 13.92 8.09 14.21
C LYS A 459 14.16 6.59 13.97
N PRO A 460 15.42 6.14 13.75
CA PRO A 460 15.75 4.72 13.64
C PRO A 460 15.41 3.89 14.87
N ASP A 461 14.86 2.70 14.66
CA ASP A 461 14.74 1.62 15.64
C ASP A 461 16.01 0.74 15.64
N ARG A 462 17.00 1.03 16.49
CA ARG A 462 18.26 0.26 16.50
C ARG A 462 18.10 -1.06 17.24
N LEU A 463 18.69 -2.14 16.73
CA LEU A 463 18.69 -3.44 17.42
C LEU A 463 19.35 -3.36 18.80
N ALA A 464 20.36 -2.51 18.95
CA ALA A 464 21.04 -2.29 20.24
C ALA A 464 20.10 -1.78 21.35
N ASP A 465 19.04 -1.06 20.97
CA ASP A 465 18.06 -0.48 21.90
C ASP A 465 16.90 -1.45 22.19
N ALA A 466 16.82 -2.56 21.46
CA ALA A 466 15.75 -3.54 21.63
C ALA A 466 16.02 -4.51 22.80
N PRO A 467 14.97 -5.01 23.50
CA PRO A 467 15.12 -5.97 24.59
C PRO A 467 15.84 -7.25 24.14
N GLY A 468 17.00 -7.53 24.74
CA GLY A 468 17.84 -8.68 24.38
C GLY A 468 18.57 -8.54 23.03
N GLY A 469 18.44 -7.40 22.34
CA GLY A 469 19.04 -7.15 21.04
C GLY A 469 20.56 -7.24 21.02
N ALA A 470 21.22 -6.85 22.13
CA ALA A 470 22.68 -6.98 22.29
C ALA A 470 23.21 -8.42 22.13
N ALA A 471 22.38 -9.44 22.37
CA ALA A 471 22.79 -10.84 22.17
C ALA A 471 22.96 -11.23 20.69
N TYR A 472 22.44 -10.41 19.78
CA TYR A 472 22.54 -10.61 18.33
C TYR A 472 23.66 -9.80 17.67
N LEU A 473 24.32 -8.92 18.44
CA LEU A 473 25.38 -8.05 17.94
C LEU A 473 26.75 -8.65 18.26
N THR A 474 27.61 -8.79 17.25
CA THR A 474 29.01 -9.16 17.46
C THR A 474 29.77 -8.06 18.21
N ALA A 475 30.71 -8.47 19.07
CA ALA A 475 31.70 -7.60 19.70
C ALA A 475 33.06 -7.64 18.98
N ASP A 476 33.17 -8.41 17.88
CA ASP A 476 34.40 -8.52 17.10
C ASP A 476 34.59 -7.28 16.21
N GLU A 477 35.47 -6.38 16.64
CA GLU A 477 35.80 -5.16 15.90
C GLU A 477 36.41 -5.44 14.53
N GLN A 478 37.12 -6.56 14.33
CA GLN A 478 37.71 -6.90 13.04
C GLN A 478 36.62 -7.33 12.05
N GLU A 479 35.65 -8.11 12.52
CA GLU A 479 34.47 -8.51 11.75
C GLU A 479 33.64 -7.29 11.36
N LEU A 480 33.35 -6.38 12.29
CA LEU A 480 32.63 -5.14 12.01
C LEU A 480 33.40 -4.23 11.03
N THR A 481 34.72 -4.10 11.21
CA THR A 481 35.57 -3.34 10.29
C THR A 481 35.52 -3.93 8.88
N ARG A 482 35.53 -5.26 8.78
CA ARG A 482 35.40 -5.94 7.49
C ARG A 482 34.01 -5.74 6.89
N GLY A 483 32.96 -5.85 7.68
CA GLY A 483 31.57 -5.61 7.26
C GLY A 483 31.36 -4.19 6.72
N LYS A 484 31.87 -3.18 7.44
CA LYS A 484 31.90 -1.77 6.99
C LYS A 484 32.59 -1.62 5.62
N ALA A 485 33.75 -2.24 5.44
CA ALA A 485 34.49 -2.18 4.17
C ALA A 485 33.70 -2.83 3.02
N VAL A 486 33.10 -4.01 3.26
CA VAL A 486 32.26 -4.71 2.27
C VAL A 486 31.03 -3.86 1.91
N PHE A 487 30.36 -3.30 2.91
CA PHE A 487 29.20 -2.43 2.72
C PHE A 487 29.57 -1.20 1.88
N ALA A 488 30.68 -0.53 2.21
CA ALA A 488 31.18 0.62 1.46
C ALA A 488 31.43 0.32 -0.02
N GLU A 489 31.99 -0.85 -0.32
CA GLU A 489 32.39 -1.25 -1.67
C GLU A 489 31.26 -1.85 -2.52
N ARG A 490 30.18 -2.33 -1.89
CA ARG A 490 29.13 -3.10 -2.58
C ARG A 490 27.74 -2.50 -2.46
N CYS A 491 27.41 -1.95 -1.29
CA CYS A 491 26.04 -1.59 -0.92
C CYS A 491 25.83 -0.06 -0.85
N ALA A 492 26.80 0.68 -0.33
CA ALA A 492 26.63 2.09 0.06
C ALA A 492 26.28 3.04 -1.11
N ARG A 493 26.67 2.70 -2.34
CA ARG A 493 26.28 3.44 -3.56
C ARG A 493 24.78 3.43 -3.87
N CYS A 494 24.03 2.50 -3.29
CA CYS A 494 22.56 2.48 -3.36
C CYS A 494 21.92 2.73 -1.99
N HIS A 495 22.60 2.30 -0.92
CA HIS A 495 22.08 2.28 0.45
C HIS A 495 22.79 3.26 1.41
N SER A 496 23.20 4.44 0.94
CA SER A 496 23.72 5.50 1.81
C SER A 496 23.30 6.86 1.30
N SER A 497 22.78 7.69 2.21
CA SER A 497 22.52 9.10 1.92
C SER A 497 23.76 9.97 2.16
N LYS A 498 24.75 9.45 2.89
CA LYS A 498 26.10 10.02 3.00
C LYS A 498 26.95 9.51 1.84
N LEU A 499 27.19 10.34 0.84
CA LEU A 499 27.99 10.05 -0.36
C LEU A 499 29.18 11.02 -0.46
N PRO A 500 30.25 10.68 -1.22
CA PRO A 500 31.38 11.59 -1.45
C PRO A 500 30.90 12.75 -2.33
N GLU A 501 31.44 13.96 -2.18
CA GLU A 501 30.93 15.13 -2.91
C GLU A 501 30.93 14.96 -4.43
N LYS A 502 31.93 14.24 -4.97
CA LYS A 502 32.02 13.88 -6.40
C LYS A 502 30.80 13.09 -6.91
N ALA A 503 30.10 12.35 -6.05
CA ALA A 503 28.87 11.65 -6.44
C ALA A 503 27.79 12.61 -6.95
N PHE A 504 27.67 13.79 -6.35
CA PHE A 504 26.66 14.78 -6.72
C PHE A 504 26.99 15.48 -8.04
N GLU A 505 28.26 15.52 -8.47
CA GLU A 505 28.66 16.09 -9.76
C GLU A 505 28.08 15.33 -10.97
N PHE A 506 27.74 14.04 -10.79
CA PHE A 506 27.07 13.24 -11.83
C PHE A 506 25.59 13.58 -12.02
N PHE A 507 25.00 14.34 -11.09
CA PHE A 507 23.60 14.73 -11.10
C PHE A 507 23.49 16.27 -11.13
N PRO A 508 23.84 16.93 -12.26
CA PRO A 508 23.72 18.37 -12.40
C PRO A 508 22.28 18.86 -12.18
N ASN A 509 22.13 20.14 -11.83
CA ASN A 509 20.84 20.76 -11.48
C ASN A 509 20.14 19.98 -10.35
N ASN A 510 20.91 19.62 -9.32
CA ASN A 510 20.45 18.99 -8.09
C ASN A 510 19.57 17.75 -8.27
N GLY A 511 19.83 16.93 -9.30
CA GLY A 511 19.09 15.68 -9.49
C GLY A 511 19.21 15.00 -10.85
N CYS A 512 19.57 15.72 -11.92
CA CYS A 512 19.50 15.21 -13.30
C CYS A 512 18.24 14.37 -13.56
N VAL A 513 17.09 14.92 -13.21
CA VAL A 513 15.81 14.23 -13.34
C VAL A 513 15.22 14.45 -14.73
N GLY A 514 14.70 13.41 -15.37
CA GLY A 514 14.03 13.53 -16.67
C GLY A 514 14.73 12.78 -17.81
N PRO A 515 14.71 13.29 -19.07
CA PRO A 515 15.09 12.49 -20.24
C PRO A 515 16.54 11.99 -20.23
N ASP A 516 17.46 12.78 -19.65
CA ASP A 516 18.88 12.46 -19.60
C ASP A 516 19.28 11.63 -18.36
N TYR A 517 18.30 11.24 -17.53
CA TYR A 517 18.55 10.57 -16.25
C TYR A 517 19.45 9.33 -16.37
N LEU A 518 19.24 8.49 -17.39
CA LEU A 518 20.07 7.29 -17.59
C LEU A 518 21.53 7.63 -17.95
N GLN A 519 21.79 8.76 -18.61
CA GLN A 519 23.17 9.19 -18.88
C GLN A 519 23.89 9.53 -17.56
N CYS A 520 23.23 10.33 -16.71
CA CYS A 520 23.75 10.71 -15.39
C CYS A 520 23.93 9.49 -14.48
N TRP A 521 22.88 8.66 -14.36
CA TRP A 521 22.91 7.41 -13.60
C TRP A 521 24.05 6.49 -14.06
N ASN A 522 24.21 6.29 -15.37
CA ASN A 522 25.28 5.43 -15.89
C ASN A 522 26.66 6.00 -15.59
N GLY A 523 26.85 7.31 -15.68
CA GLY A 523 28.10 7.98 -15.28
C GLY A 523 28.43 7.73 -13.80
N TYR A 524 27.46 7.99 -12.92
CA TYR A 524 27.57 7.72 -11.49
C TYR A 524 27.90 6.24 -11.22
N TRP A 525 27.12 5.32 -11.81
CA TRP A 525 27.26 3.89 -11.61
C TRP A 525 28.65 3.39 -12.01
N GLN A 526 29.17 3.80 -13.17
CA GLN A 526 30.51 3.42 -13.62
C GLN A 526 31.60 3.99 -12.71
N TRP A 527 31.46 5.25 -12.26
CA TRP A 527 32.40 5.83 -11.31
C TRP A 527 32.42 5.09 -9.98
N THR A 528 31.26 4.65 -9.46
CA THR A 528 31.18 3.93 -8.17
C THR A 528 31.96 2.61 -8.16
N LYS A 529 32.28 2.05 -9.33
CA LYS A 529 33.06 0.80 -9.47
C LYS A 529 34.57 1.03 -9.32
N THR A 530 35.03 2.27 -9.45
CA THR A 530 36.45 2.64 -9.40
C THR A 530 37.03 2.54 -7.97
N ASP A 531 38.35 2.36 -7.88
CA ASP A 531 39.06 2.36 -6.59
C ASP A 531 38.97 3.70 -5.87
N GLU A 532 38.91 4.82 -6.62
CA GLU A 532 38.71 6.16 -6.06
C GLU A 532 37.38 6.24 -5.29
N ALA A 533 36.28 5.85 -5.94
CA ALA A 533 34.96 5.89 -5.31
C ALA A 533 34.86 4.94 -4.11
N LYS A 534 35.39 3.73 -4.24
CA LYS A 534 35.43 2.73 -3.15
C LYS A 534 36.26 3.21 -1.97
N ALA A 535 37.42 3.84 -2.22
CA ALA A 535 38.26 4.39 -1.15
C ALA A 535 37.55 5.53 -0.40
N ALA A 536 36.93 6.46 -1.13
CA ALA A 536 36.17 7.55 -0.53
C ALA A 536 34.97 7.03 0.30
N MET A 537 34.25 6.02 -0.20
CA MET A 537 33.15 5.41 0.56
C MET A 537 33.62 4.65 1.79
N ARG A 538 34.75 3.95 1.74
CA ARG A 538 35.32 3.32 2.94
C ARG A 538 35.61 4.35 4.02
N GLU A 539 36.18 5.50 3.66
CA GLU A 539 36.42 6.58 4.62
C GLU A 539 35.13 7.05 5.29
N ILE A 540 34.05 7.24 4.52
CA ILE A 540 32.74 7.68 5.05
C ILE A 540 32.11 6.62 5.96
N VAL A 541 32.07 5.35 5.52
CA VAL A 541 31.42 4.26 6.28
C VAL A 541 32.19 3.90 7.55
N SER A 542 33.51 4.13 7.57
CA SER A 542 34.33 3.89 8.75
C SER A 542 34.12 4.91 9.87
N ARG A 543 33.47 6.05 9.63
CA ARG A 543 33.23 7.07 10.66
C ARG A 543 32.23 6.59 11.71
N ASP A 544 32.40 7.04 12.94
CA ASP A 544 31.53 6.66 14.06
C ASP A 544 30.12 7.23 13.90
N ASP A 545 29.99 8.38 13.24
CA ASP A 545 28.72 9.04 12.96
C ASP A 545 28.03 8.50 11.70
N PHE A 546 28.52 7.44 11.06
CA PHE A 546 28.01 7.00 9.75
C PHE A 546 26.49 6.71 9.73
N ALA A 547 25.95 6.15 10.80
CA ALA A 547 24.52 5.85 10.93
C ALA A 547 23.66 7.09 11.30
N GLU A 548 24.27 8.10 11.92
CA GLU A 548 23.57 9.34 12.30
C GLU A 548 23.20 10.16 11.06
N ASP A 549 21.97 10.62 10.95
CA ASP A 549 21.44 11.34 9.77
C ASP A 549 21.68 10.63 8.42
N ASN A 550 21.82 9.31 8.45
CA ASN A 550 21.90 8.48 7.27
C ASN A 550 20.63 7.67 7.15
N PHE A 551 19.80 7.95 6.15
CA PHE A 551 18.59 7.16 5.91
C PHE A 551 18.85 5.90 5.08
N LEU A 552 20.13 5.55 4.87
CA LEU A 552 20.59 4.28 4.31
C LEU A 552 19.94 3.92 2.96
N SER A 553 19.75 4.96 2.14
CA SER A 553 19.29 4.90 0.75
C SER A 553 19.82 6.15 0.03
N THR A 554 19.93 6.11 -1.29
CA THR A 554 20.17 7.31 -2.11
C THR A 554 18.88 7.98 -2.59
N GLU A 555 17.75 7.26 -2.54
CA GLU A 555 16.49 7.60 -3.24
C GLU A 555 16.62 7.86 -4.74
N LEU A 556 17.73 7.41 -5.35
CA LEU A 556 17.86 7.38 -6.79
C LEU A 556 16.96 6.29 -7.38
N ARG A 557 16.43 6.55 -8.57
CA ARG A 557 15.56 5.63 -9.31
C ARG A 557 16.44 4.60 -10.03
N ILE A 558 16.61 3.41 -9.47
CA ILE A 558 17.49 2.38 -10.05
C ILE A 558 16.73 1.66 -11.17
N PRO A 559 17.32 1.55 -12.38
CA PRO A 559 16.67 0.84 -13.47
C PRO A 559 16.58 -0.66 -13.17
N VAL A 560 15.41 -1.26 -13.42
CA VAL A 560 15.18 -2.69 -13.16
C VAL A 560 16.06 -3.60 -14.05
N THR A 561 16.65 -3.06 -15.12
CA THR A 561 17.68 -3.77 -15.91
C THR A 561 18.93 -4.12 -15.12
N LEU A 562 19.22 -3.37 -14.05
CA LEU A 562 20.29 -3.66 -13.09
C LEU A 562 19.78 -4.49 -11.90
N LEU A 563 18.60 -4.17 -11.38
CA LEU A 563 18.08 -4.86 -10.18
C LEU A 563 17.62 -6.29 -10.46
N GLU A 564 17.11 -6.57 -11.66
CA GLU A 564 16.45 -7.84 -12.03
C GLU A 564 15.29 -8.25 -11.09
N THR A 565 14.79 -7.36 -10.24
CA THR A 565 13.64 -7.60 -9.37
C THR A 565 12.35 -7.69 -10.18
N ASN A 566 11.29 -8.28 -9.60
CA ASN A 566 10.00 -8.38 -10.28
C ASN A 566 9.54 -7.03 -10.87
N ALA A 567 9.22 -7.02 -12.16
CA ALA A 567 8.96 -5.80 -12.92
C ALA A 567 7.54 -5.25 -12.78
N CYS A 568 6.61 -5.94 -12.10
CA CYS A 568 5.22 -5.46 -12.03
C CYS A 568 5.09 -4.16 -11.24
N SER A 569 5.80 -4.02 -10.11
CA SER A 569 5.84 -2.74 -9.36
C SER A 569 6.33 -1.55 -10.21
N PRO A 570 7.51 -1.60 -10.83
CA PRO A 570 8.02 -0.47 -11.64
C PRO A 570 7.26 -0.25 -12.95
N LEU A 571 6.31 -1.11 -13.33
CA LEU A 571 5.43 -0.92 -14.48
C LEU A 571 4.13 -0.16 -14.16
N ALA A 572 3.86 0.11 -12.87
CA ALA A 572 2.65 0.79 -12.42
C ALA A 572 2.38 2.07 -13.23
N THR A 573 1.12 2.27 -13.63
CA THR A 573 0.76 3.39 -14.52
C THR A 573 0.03 4.52 -13.81
N ASN A 574 -0.35 4.36 -12.56
CA ASN A 574 -1.22 5.33 -11.89
C ASN A 574 -0.63 6.74 -11.75
N ALA A 575 0.70 6.88 -11.72
CA ALA A 575 1.40 8.17 -11.58
C ALA A 575 1.95 8.74 -12.91
N ILE A 576 1.45 8.26 -14.06
CA ILE A 576 1.83 8.84 -15.36
C ILE A 576 0.79 9.87 -15.83
N ARG A 577 1.09 10.57 -16.93
CA ARG A 577 0.18 11.55 -17.55
C ARG A 577 -1.21 10.96 -17.80
N ASP A 578 -2.24 11.77 -17.60
CA ASP A 578 -3.65 11.46 -17.81
C ASP A 578 -4.17 10.29 -16.96
N ASN A 579 -3.45 9.91 -15.91
CA ASN A 579 -3.83 8.83 -15.00
C ASN A 579 -4.14 9.35 -13.59
N ILE A 580 -4.62 8.48 -12.70
CA ILE A 580 -5.28 8.89 -11.45
C ILE A 580 -4.40 9.81 -10.57
N TRP A 581 -3.08 9.55 -10.49
CA TRP A 581 -2.12 10.31 -9.68
C TRP A 581 -1.28 11.31 -10.51
N ASP A 582 -1.76 11.73 -11.68
CA ASP A 582 -1.06 12.71 -12.53
C ASP A 582 -0.72 13.99 -11.75
N ASN A 583 -1.69 14.57 -11.03
CA ASN A 583 -1.45 15.75 -10.20
C ASN A 583 -0.52 15.51 -8.99
N PHE A 584 -0.11 14.27 -8.70
CA PHE A 584 0.74 13.91 -7.57
C PHE A 584 2.10 13.34 -7.98
N SER A 585 2.53 13.65 -9.20
CA SER A 585 3.85 13.30 -9.76
C SER A 585 4.39 14.43 -10.65
N SER A 586 5.71 14.61 -10.72
CA SER A 586 6.35 15.67 -11.52
C SER A 586 6.34 15.37 -13.02
N GLU A 587 6.51 16.42 -13.83
CA GLU A 587 6.80 16.29 -15.26
C GLU A 587 8.15 15.60 -15.49
N SER A 588 9.13 15.94 -14.65
CA SER A 588 10.45 15.31 -14.65
C SER A 588 10.36 13.78 -14.49
N TYR A 589 9.59 13.27 -13.54
CA TYR A 589 9.32 11.83 -13.39
C TYR A 589 8.66 11.22 -14.64
N LYS A 590 7.61 11.87 -15.16
CA LYS A 590 6.86 11.42 -16.36
C LYS A 590 7.67 11.51 -17.65
N SER A 591 8.86 12.12 -17.63
CA SER A 591 9.77 12.24 -18.75
C SER A 591 10.97 11.28 -18.70
N LEU A 592 11.07 10.46 -17.64
CA LEU A 592 12.14 9.45 -17.53
C LEU A 592 12.13 8.50 -18.74
N PRO A 593 13.29 8.20 -19.33
CA PRO A 593 13.40 7.36 -20.51
C PRO A 593 13.07 5.90 -20.19
N SER A 594 12.86 5.08 -21.23
CA SER A 594 12.79 3.63 -21.08
C SER A 594 14.13 3.10 -20.56
N VAL A 595 14.08 2.15 -19.61
CA VAL A 595 15.26 1.44 -19.11
C VAL A 595 15.82 0.40 -20.08
N GLY A 596 15.18 0.20 -21.24
CA GLY A 596 15.59 -0.77 -22.25
C GLY A 596 14.87 -2.11 -22.11
N ARG A 597 15.60 -3.22 -22.27
CA ARG A 597 15.03 -4.57 -22.22
C ARG A 597 15.41 -5.28 -20.93
N ILE A 598 14.51 -6.11 -20.42
CA ILE A 598 14.75 -7.05 -19.31
C ILE A 598 14.53 -8.50 -19.74
N LEU A 599 15.17 -9.42 -19.05
CA LEU A 599 14.88 -10.84 -19.16
C LEU A 599 13.61 -11.16 -18.36
N VAL A 600 12.65 -11.88 -18.94
CA VAL A 600 11.46 -12.46 -18.27
C VAL A 600 11.29 -13.91 -18.70
N HIS A 601 10.32 -14.63 -18.13
CA HIS A 601 10.15 -16.07 -18.35
C HIS A 601 8.70 -16.40 -18.69
N HIS A 602 8.51 -17.32 -19.64
CA HIS A 602 7.19 -17.80 -19.99
C HIS A 602 6.60 -18.58 -18.80
N PRO A 603 5.41 -18.24 -18.28
CA PRO A 603 4.96 -18.72 -16.97
C PRO A 603 4.52 -20.19 -16.94
N ILE A 604 4.53 -20.89 -18.08
CA ILE A 604 4.22 -22.32 -18.15
C ILE A 604 5.48 -23.15 -18.45
N THR A 605 6.35 -22.68 -19.37
CA THR A 605 7.52 -23.44 -19.83
C THR A 605 8.81 -23.06 -19.10
N GLY A 606 8.85 -21.88 -18.46
CA GLY A 606 10.06 -21.32 -17.85
C GLY A 606 11.07 -20.77 -18.86
N GLU A 607 10.78 -20.80 -20.16
CA GLU A 607 11.69 -20.33 -21.20
C GLU A 607 11.93 -18.82 -21.07
N PRO A 608 13.19 -18.37 -21.05
CA PRO A 608 13.52 -16.95 -20.94
C PRO A 608 13.34 -16.22 -22.28
N TYR A 609 12.87 -14.98 -22.23
CA TYR A 609 12.80 -14.07 -23.39
C TYR A 609 12.99 -12.61 -22.97
N GLU A 610 13.34 -11.75 -23.93
CA GLU A 610 13.52 -10.31 -23.70
C GLU A 610 12.18 -9.56 -23.77
N TYR A 611 11.93 -8.71 -22.78
CA TYR A 611 10.77 -7.82 -22.70
C TYR A 611 11.21 -6.36 -22.75
N GLU A 612 10.59 -5.59 -23.64
CA GLU A 612 10.88 -4.16 -23.83
C GLU A 612 10.10 -3.32 -22.81
N MET A 613 10.83 -2.61 -21.95
CA MET A 613 10.24 -1.78 -20.91
C MET A 613 9.76 -0.45 -21.51
N PRO A 614 8.59 0.04 -21.10
CA PRO A 614 8.11 1.33 -21.56
C PRO A 614 8.80 2.50 -20.84
N ALA A 615 8.76 3.70 -21.45
CA ALA A 615 9.26 4.95 -20.86
C ALA A 615 8.19 5.67 -20.00
N GLY A 616 8.49 6.88 -19.54
CA GLY A 616 7.52 7.80 -18.93
C GLY A 616 7.34 7.57 -17.43
N GLY A 617 8.44 7.42 -16.71
CA GLY A 617 8.45 7.15 -15.26
C GLY A 617 8.56 5.67 -14.89
N ARG A 618 8.38 4.77 -15.86
CA ARG A 618 8.33 3.32 -15.64
C ARG A 618 9.70 2.64 -15.77
N GLY A 619 9.83 1.51 -15.09
CA GLY A 619 11.03 0.67 -15.12
C GLY A 619 12.05 0.96 -14.01
N TYR A 620 11.70 1.83 -13.06
CA TYR A 620 12.60 2.23 -11.98
C TYR A 620 12.05 1.89 -10.59
N THR A 621 12.96 1.54 -9.70
CA THR A 621 12.68 1.27 -8.28
C THR A 621 13.70 2.02 -7.43
N ARG A 622 13.25 2.67 -6.35
CA ARG A 622 14.17 3.26 -5.37
C ARG A 622 14.77 2.15 -4.48
N PRO A 623 16.02 2.27 -4.04
CA PRO A 623 16.54 1.39 -3.01
C PRO A 623 15.76 1.61 -1.70
N ALA A 624 15.29 0.52 -1.10
CA ALA A 624 14.69 0.59 0.22
C ALA A 624 15.72 1.12 1.23
N SER A 625 15.26 1.95 2.17
CA SER A 625 16.06 2.34 3.32
C SER A 625 16.43 1.10 4.13
N LEU A 626 17.70 0.97 4.52
CA LEU A 626 18.15 -0.08 5.43
C LEU A 626 18.10 0.33 6.91
N VAL A 627 17.52 1.50 7.22
CA VAL A 627 17.29 1.91 8.61
C VAL A 627 16.45 0.83 9.28
N SER A 628 16.95 0.29 10.40
CA SER A 628 16.23 -0.72 11.17
C SER A 628 15.92 -1.99 10.37
N LEU A 629 16.81 -2.36 9.44
CA LEU A 629 16.64 -3.48 8.51
C LEU A 629 16.22 -4.77 9.23
N TRP A 630 16.81 -5.03 10.41
CA TRP A 630 16.53 -6.15 11.32
C TRP A 630 15.04 -6.34 11.65
N SER A 631 14.27 -5.25 11.65
CA SER A 631 12.85 -5.26 12.02
C SER A 631 11.90 -5.45 10.83
N SER A 632 12.41 -5.31 9.59
CA SER A 632 11.58 -5.14 8.38
C SER A 632 11.48 -6.36 7.47
N ALA A 633 12.21 -7.43 7.79
CA ALA A 633 12.13 -8.69 7.06
C ALA A 633 10.70 -9.28 7.11
N PRO A 634 10.24 -10.03 6.07
CA PRO A 634 10.97 -10.47 4.88
C PRO A 634 11.35 -9.37 3.88
N TYR A 635 12.16 -9.71 2.86
CA TYR A 635 12.73 -8.74 1.92
C TYR A 635 12.18 -8.84 0.49
N LEU A 636 12.67 -7.91 -0.33
CA LEU A 636 12.11 -7.43 -1.59
C LEU A 636 10.81 -6.64 -1.37
N LEU A 637 10.39 -5.91 -2.40
CA LEU A 637 9.21 -5.03 -2.31
C LEU A 637 7.94 -5.77 -1.89
N ASN A 638 7.87 -7.08 -2.10
CA ASN A 638 6.69 -7.92 -1.95
C ASN A 638 6.83 -9.00 -0.86
N ASN A 639 7.84 -8.91 0.03
CA ASN A 639 8.08 -9.88 1.12
C ASN A 639 8.21 -11.35 0.65
N THR A 640 8.82 -11.56 -0.51
CA THR A 640 9.00 -12.91 -1.08
C THR A 640 10.29 -13.61 -0.66
N VAL A 641 11.25 -12.89 -0.07
CA VAL A 641 12.55 -13.42 0.33
C VAL A 641 12.70 -13.36 1.83
N GLY A 642 12.48 -14.50 2.49
CA GLY A 642 12.57 -14.65 3.94
C GLY A 642 11.33 -15.31 4.51
N ASP A 643 11.49 -15.98 5.65
CA ASP A 643 10.38 -16.55 6.41
C ASP A 643 9.72 -15.46 7.28
N PHE A 644 8.39 -15.54 7.42
CA PHE A 644 7.60 -14.61 8.22
C PHE A 644 7.21 -15.22 9.58
N TYR A 645 7.36 -14.43 10.65
CA TYR A 645 6.92 -14.78 12.00
C TYR A 645 6.02 -13.68 12.56
N TRP A 646 4.84 -14.06 13.08
CA TRP A 646 3.76 -13.12 13.35
C TRP A 646 3.83 -12.39 14.70
N THR A 647 4.64 -12.83 15.67
CA THR A 647 4.52 -12.31 17.06
C THR A 647 5.00 -10.86 17.22
N GLY A 648 5.84 -10.36 16.31
CA GLY A 648 6.44 -9.03 16.44
C GLY A 648 7.56 -8.90 17.48
N SER A 649 7.90 -9.99 18.18
CA SER A 649 8.98 -10.03 19.17
C SER A 649 10.37 -9.87 18.55
N VAL A 650 11.35 -9.41 19.34
CA VAL A 650 12.75 -9.26 18.89
C VAL A 650 13.31 -10.56 18.32
N SER A 651 13.07 -11.70 18.99
CA SER A 651 13.55 -13.00 18.51
C SER A 651 12.95 -13.40 17.16
N ASP A 652 11.67 -13.09 16.93
CA ASP A 652 10.98 -13.45 15.68
C ASP A 652 11.39 -12.56 14.52
N ARG A 653 11.58 -11.27 14.79
CA ARG A 653 12.19 -10.33 13.84
C ARG A 653 13.58 -10.78 13.45
N MET A 654 14.42 -11.16 14.42
CA MET A 654 15.76 -11.68 14.14
C MET A 654 15.74 -13.00 13.35
N ARG A 655 14.82 -13.92 13.63
CA ARG A 655 14.65 -15.12 12.78
C ARG A 655 14.29 -14.78 11.34
N SER A 656 13.38 -13.83 11.15
CA SER A 656 12.99 -13.33 9.82
C SER A 656 14.18 -12.65 9.12
N PHE A 657 14.93 -11.81 9.84
CA PHE A 657 16.12 -11.13 9.36
C PHE A 657 17.19 -12.11 8.89
N GLU A 658 17.58 -13.07 9.74
CA GLU A 658 18.66 -14.01 9.46
C GLU A 658 18.37 -14.86 8.23
N ASP A 659 17.14 -15.39 8.13
CA ASP A 659 16.73 -16.17 6.96
C ASP A 659 16.63 -15.31 5.70
N GLY A 660 15.97 -14.15 5.79
CA GLY A 660 15.84 -13.21 4.68
C GLY A 660 17.19 -12.73 4.15
N ILE A 661 18.09 -12.28 5.03
CA ILE A 661 19.36 -11.67 4.62
C ILE A 661 20.30 -12.74 4.05
N THR A 662 20.24 -13.95 4.61
CA THR A 662 20.90 -15.12 4.04
C THR A 662 20.39 -15.40 2.62
N LYS A 663 19.08 -15.41 2.38
CA LYS A 663 18.53 -15.64 1.03
C LYS A 663 18.78 -14.46 0.06
N MET A 664 19.05 -13.27 0.57
CA MET A 664 19.50 -12.13 -0.23
C MET A 664 20.96 -12.31 -0.70
N LEU A 665 21.87 -12.76 0.18
CA LEU A 665 23.31 -12.93 -0.13
C LEU A 665 23.67 -14.32 -0.71
N TRP A 666 22.78 -15.31 -0.57
CA TRP A 666 22.89 -16.64 -1.20
C TRP A 666 21.58 -16.96 -1.94
N PRO A 667 21.35 -16.38 -3.14
CA PRO A 667 20.11 -16.52 -3.89
C PRO A 667 19.72 -17.97 -4.22
N GLU A 668 20.70 -18.87 -4.31
CA GLU A 668 20.49 -20.31 -4.49
C GLU A 668 19.75 -20.98 -3.32
N LYS A 669 19.70 -20.34 -2.15
CA LYS A 669 18.94 -20.80 -0.98
C LYS A 669 17.49 -20.33 -0.97
N ARG A 670 17.08 -19.50 -1.94
CA ARG A 670 15.68 -19.07 -2.06
C ARG A 670 14.78 -20.27 -2.33
N LEU A 671 13.53 -20.18 -1.86
CA LEU A 671 12.50 -21.15 -2.20
C LEU A 671 12.09 -20.98 -3.66
N GLY A 672 11.66 -22.06 -4.31
CA GLY A 672 11.16 -22.01 -5.69
C GLY A 672 10.51 -23.30 -6.14
N ASP A 673 9.53 -23.16 -7.05
CA ASP A 673 8.85 -24.26 -7.74
C ASP A 673 9.46 -24.53 -9.13
N GLY A 674 10.45 -23.74 -9.55
CA GLY A 674 11.19 -23.91 -10.79
C GLY A 674 12.56 -23.21 -10.76
N MET A 675 13.37 -23.47 -11.79
CA MET A 675 14.68 -22.84 -11.99
C MET A 675 14.61 -21.80 -13.10
N PHE A 676 14.98 -20.56 -12.82
CA PHE A 676 14.85 -19.44 -13.75
C PHE A 676 16.20 -18.79 -14.03
N MET A 677 16.48 -18.58 -15.33
CA MET A 677 17.72 -17.98 -15.80
C MET A 677 17.81 -16.49 -15.43
N THR A 678 18.97 -16.05 -14.96
CA THR A 678 19.32 -14.63 -14.73
C THR A 678 20.17 -14.09 -15.86
N ARG A 679 20.40 -12.77 -15.87
CA ARG A 679 21.35 -12.15 -16.79
C ARG A 679 22.79 -12.58 -16.61
N SER A 680 23.17 -13.12 -15.45
CA SER A 680 24.49 -13.76 -15.28
C SER A 680 24.66 -15.05 -16.09
N GLY A 681 23.59 -15.61 -16.65
CA GLY A 681 23.59 -16.92 -17.31
C GLY A 681 23.49 -18.10 -16.33
N LYS A 682 23.24 -17.83 -15.04
CA LYS A 682 22.96 -18.85 -14.02
C LYS A 682 21.47 -18.94 -13.74
N ALA A 683 21.00 -20.14 -13.43
CA ALA A 683 19.64 -20.38 -12.98
C ALA A 683 19.56 -20.38 -11.44
N LEU A 684 18.50 -19.80 -10.87
CA LEU A 684 18.17 -19.90 -9.44
C LEU A 684 16.75 -20.42 -9.21
N PRO A 685 16.43 -20.92 -8.00
CA PRO A 685 15.06 -21.19 -7.62
C PRO A 685 14.19 -19.93 -7.68
N GLY A 686 13.02 -20.02 -8.31
CA GLY A 686 12.06 -18.92 -8.37
C GLY A 686 10.63 -19.38 -8.09
N VAL A 687 9.78 -18.44 -7.70
CA VAL A 687 8.36 -18.66 -7.40
C VAL A 687 7.50 -17.94 -8.43
N ILE A 688 6.50 -18.64 -8.96
CA ILE A 688 5.35 -18.04 -9.64
C ILE A 688 4.11 -18.25 -8.77
N ASP A 689 3.37 -17.18 -8.49
CA ASP A 689 2.11 -17.28 -7.75
C ASP A 689 1.07 -18.02 -8.60
N ARG A 690 0.60 -19.17 -8.12
CA ARG A 690 -0.34 -20.07 -8.82
C ARG A 690 -1.53 -20.40 -7.95
N THR A 691 -2.67 -20.62 -8.59
CA THR A 691 -3.85 -21.14 -7.90
C THR A 691 -3.56 -22.56 -7.36
N PRO A 692 -3.72 -22.84 -6.05
CA PRO A 692 -3.45 -24.16 -5.50
C PRO A 692 -4.58 -25.16 -5.81
N VAL A 693 -5.77 -24.64 -6.12
CA VAL A 693 -6.99 -25.40 -6.43
C VAL A 693 -7.65 -24.86 -7.70
N ALA A 694 -8.62 -25.60 -8.24
CA ALA A 694 -9.49 -25.08 -9.29
C ALA A 694 -10.31 -23.90 -8.73
N THR A 695 -10.37 -22.80 -9.49
CA THR A 695 -11.00 -21.55 -9.04
C THR A 695 -12.06 -21.03 -9.99
N TYR A 696 -12.86 -20.10 -9.50
CA TYR A 696 -13.99 -19.49 -10.19
C TYR A 696 -13.98 -17.99 -9.94
N LEU A 697 -14.34 -17.21 -10.96
CA LEU A 697 -14.79 -15.84 -10.76
C LEU A 697 -16.26 -15.90 -10.37
N SER A 698 -16.58 -15.53 -9.13
CA SER A 698 -17.90 -15.73 -8.53
C SER A 698 -18.56 -14.40 -8.14
N VAL A 699 -19.85 -14.26 -8.44
CA VAL A 699 -20.70 -13.13 -8.02
C VAL A 699 -21.97 -13.69 -7.36
N PRO A 700 -22.23 -13.38 -6.07
CA PRO A 700 -23.41 -13.87 -5.36
C PRO A 700 -24.72 -13.36 -5.97
N THR A 701 -25.80 -14.13 -5.81
CA THR A 701 -27.11 -13.83 -6.40
C THR A 701 -27.66 -12.45 -6.00
N GLY A 702 -27.52 -12.03 -4.74
CA GLY A 702 -28.01 -10.74 -4.25
C GLY A 702 -27.44 -9.52 -4.97
N TYR A 703 -26.24 -9.66 -5.54
CA TYR A 703 -25.55 -8.62 -6.32
C TYR A 703 -25.87 -8.66 -7.82
N LEU A 704 -26.57 -9.69 -8.30
CA LEU A 704 -27.01 -9.75 -9.70
C LEU A 704 -28.18 -8.79 -9.94
N PRO A 705 -28.32 -8.22 -11.15
CA PRO A 705 -29.52 -7.49 -11.55
C PRO A 705 -30.79 -8.27 -11.21
N GLN A 706 -31.82 -7.61 -10.64
CA GLN A 706 -33.06 -8.27 -10.18
C GLN A 706 -33.72 -9.20 -11.23
N ARG A 707 -33.54 -8.91 -12.53
CA ARG A 707 -34.06 -9.76 -13.62
C ARG A 707 -33.30 -11.07 -13.82
N LEU A 708 -32.05 -11.14 -13.36
CA LEU A 708 -31.17 -12.31 -13.44
C LEU A 708 -31.24 -13.19 -12.19
N GLN A 709 -31.65 -12.66 -11.04
CA GLN A 709 -31.73 -13.42 -9.79
C GLN A 709 -32.64 -14.66 -9.89
N PRO A 710 -33.88 -14.60 -10.45
CA PRO A 710 -34.73 -15.77 -10.61
C PRO A 710 -34.20 -16.79 -11.61
N LEU A 711 -33.23 -16.39 -12.44
CA LEU A 711 -32.64 -17.23 -13.48
C LEU A 711 -31.45 -18.04 -12.96
N VAL A 712 -30.93 -17.81 -11.75
CA VAL A 712 -29.77 -18.55 -11.21
C VAL A 712 -30.08 -20.04 -11.11
N GLY A 713 -31.18 -20.43 -10.44
CA GLY A 713 -31.56 -21.84 -10.26
C GLY A 713 -31.92 -22.58 -11.55
N ILE A 714 -32.46 -21.88 -12.56
CA ILE A 714 -32.70 -22.44 -13.90
C ILE A 714 -31.39 -22.44 -14.72
N GLY A 715 -30.58 -21.40 -14.58
CA GLY A 715 -29.33 -21.15 -15.27
C GLY A 715 -28.25 -22.18 -14.93
N SER A 716 -28.13 -22.56 -13.66
CA SER A 716 -27.21 -23.61 -13.21
C SER A 716 -27.49 -24.96 -13.88
N ARG A 717 -28.75 -25.21 -14.29
CA ARG A 717 -29.15 -26.41 -15.02
C ARG A 717 -28.92 -26.33 -16.54
N PHE A 718 -29.11 -25.16 -17.17
CA PHE A 718 -29.12 -25.04 -18.65
C PHE A 718 -27.91 -24.29 -19.23
N VAL A 719 -27.18 -23.54 -18.42
CA VAL A 719 -25.98 -22.77 -18.79
C VAL A 719 -24.91 -22.92 -17.68
N PRO A 720 -24.49 -24.16 -17.36
CA PRO A 720 -23.63 -24.44 -16.20
C PRO A 720 -22.21 -23.86 -16.30
N TRP A 721 -21.79 -23.36 -17.47
CA TRP A 721 -20.51 -22.67 -17.64
C TRP A 721 -20.52 -21.23 -17.10
N LEU A 722 -21.69 -20.70 -16.74
CA LEU A 722 -21.89 -19.30 -16.30
C LEU A 722 -22.62 -19.18 -14.94
N PHE A 723 -23.44 -20.15 -14.56
CA PHE A 723 -24.23 -20.10 -13.33
C PHE A 723 -23.87 -21.26 -12.41
N GLY A 724 -23.58 -20.95 -11.15
CA GLY A 724 -23.39 -21.88 -10.04
C GLY A 724 -24.63 -21.96 -9.13
N GLU A 725 -24.50 -22.65 -8.00
CA GLU A 725 -25.62 -22.81 -7.04
C GLU A 725 -25.95 -21.51 -6.29
N GLY A 726 -24.96 -20.63 -6.06
CA GLY A 726 -25.13 -19.38 -5.33
C GLY A 726 -25.15 -18.10 -6.17
N GLY A 727 -25.00 -18.18 -7.49
CA GLY A 727 -24.93 -17.00 -8.37
C GLY A 727 -24.28 -17.25 -9.73
N VAL A 728 -23.53 -16.26 -10.23
CA VAL A 728 -22.69 -16.40 -11.44
C VAL A 728 -21.35 -16.97 -11.02
N GLU A 729 -20.90 -18.03 -11.69
CA GLU A 729 -19.59 -18.67 -11.49
C GLU A 729 -18.96 -18.94 -12.85
N ILE A 730 -17.80 -18.32 -13.11
CA ILE A 730 -17.05 -18.48 -14.36
C ILE A 730 -15.79 -19.30 -14.07
N GLY A 731 -15.77 -20.54 -14.57
CA GLY A 731 -14.70 -21.51 -14.35
C GLY A 731 -15.14 -22.93 -14.77
N PRO A 732 -14.48 -23.99 -14.27
CA PRO A 732 -13.27 -23.93 -13.42
C PRO A 732 -12.05 -23.40 -14.19
N ILE A 733 -11.31 -22.48 -13.56
CA ILE A 733 -9.93 -22.13 -13.89
C ILE A 733 -9.05 -23.20 -13.22
N PRO A 734 -8.22 -23.95 -13.97
CA PRO A 734 -7.50 -25.10 -13.42
C PRO A 734 -6.52 -24.74 -12.30
N ALA A 735 -6.31 -25.67 -11.36
CA ALA A 735 -5.21 -25.58 -10.41
C ALA A 735 -3.85 -25.47 -11.15
N GLY A 736 -2.94 -24.68 -10.59
CA GLY A 736 -1.62 -24.36 -11.15
C GLY A 736 -1.62 -23.19 -12.13
N THR A 737 -2.76 -22.52 -12.36
CA THR A 737 -2.83 -21.34 -13.23
C THR A 737 -2.06 -20.18 -12.59
N PRO A 738 -1.10 -19.54 -13.28
CA PRO A 738 -0.45 -18.33 -12.78
C PRO A 738 -1.50 -17.27 -12.47
N VAL A 739 -1.53 -16.75 -11.25
CA VAL A 739 -2.52 -15.76 -10.82
C VAL A 739 -2.45 -14.54 -11.73
N ASN A 740 -1.26 -13.99 -11.95
CA ASN A 740 -1.08 -12.78 -12.77
C ASN A 740 -1.43 -12.95 -14.26
N LEU A 741 -1.71 -14.17 -14.75
CA LEU A 741 -2.13 -14.37 -16.14
C LEU A 741 -3.51 -13.76 -16.39
N ILE A 742 -4.35 -13.72 -15.35
CA ILE A 742 -5.69 -13.15 -15.37
C ILE A 742 -5.71 -11.77 -14.69
N ALA A 743 -5.02 -11.60 -13.54
CA ALA A 743 -5.07 -10.35 -12.78
C ALA A 743 -4.48 -9.15 -13.55
N ASN A 744 -3.53 -9.40 -14.46
CA ASN A 744 -2.82 -8.33 -15.17
C ASN A 744 -3.33 -8.09 -16.61
N ILE A 745 -4.54 -8.55 -16.95
CA ILE A 745 -5.13 -8.28 -18.28
C ILE A 745 -5.36 -6.77 -18.46
N ASP A 746 -4.87 -6.21 -19.56
CA ASP A 746 -4.95 -4.78 -19.90
C ASP A 746 -6.37 -4.34 -20.29
N LEU A 747 -7.23 -4.09 -19.29
CA LEU A 747 -8.62 -3.69 -19.56
C LEU A 747 -8.74 -2.27 -20.13
N ASP A 748 -7.67 -1.49 -20.21
CA ASP A 748 -7.64 -0.16 -20.82
C ASP A 748 -7.64 -0.21 -22.35
N ASP A 749 -7.21 -1.33 -22.95
CA ASP A 749 -7.25 -1.58 -24.39
C ASP A 749 -8.31 -2.64 -24.75
N PRO A 750 -9.62 -2.29 -24.70
CA PRO A 750 -10.69 -3.22 -25.01
C PRO A 750 -10.63 -3.75 -26.45
N LYS A 751 -9.97 -3.03 -27.37
CA LYS A 751 -9.83 -3.48 -28.77
C LYS A 751 -8.97 -4.74 -28.86
N LYS A 752 -7.91 -4.83 -28.04
CA LYS A 752 -7.05 -6.04 -27.95
C LYS A 752 -7.65 -7.10 -27.03
N VAL A 753 -8.23 -6.71 -25.90
CA VAL A 753 -8.74 -7.66 -24.90
C VAL A 753 -10.01 -8.39 -25.34
N ILE A 754 -10.96 -7.71 -25.98
CA ILE A 754 -12.25 -8.33 -26.35
C ILE A 754 -12.09 -9.60 -27.20
N PRO A 755 -11.22 -9.64 -28.23
CA PRO A 755 -10.90 -10.87 -28.96
C PRO A 755 -10.42 -12.01 -28.05
N VAL A 756 -9.48 -11.74 -27.14
CA VAL A 756 -8.93 -12.75 -26.21
C VAL A 756 -10.02 -13.27 -25.28
N LEU A 757 -10.84 -12.40 -24.69
CA LEU A 757 -11.97 -12.82 -23.84
C LEU A 757 -13.00 -13.67 -24.60
N ARG A 758 -13.19 -13.44 -25.90
CA ARG A 758 -14.04 -14.31 -26.73
C ARG A 758 -13.45 -15.71 -26.88
N ASP A 759 -12.14 -15.84 -26.98
CA ASP A 759 -11.46 -17.13 -27.09
C ASP A 759 -11.43 -17.87 -25.76
N VAL A 760 -11.16 -17.17 -24.64
CA VAL A 760 -11.32 -17.71 -23.27
C VAL A 760 -12.74 -18.24 -23.07
N LYS A 761 -13.75 -17.48 -23.50
CA LYS A 761 -15.14 -17.91 -23.43
C LYS A 761 -15.45 -19.12 -24.32
N LYS A 762 -14.84 -19.23 -25.50
CA LYS A 762 -14.97 -20.45 -26.33
C LYS A 762 -14.34 -21.65 -25.63
N ALA A 763 -13.21 -21.46 -24.94
CA ALA A 763 -12.55 -22.48 -24.14
C ALA A 763 -13.44 -22.92 -22.96
N LEU A 764 -13.96 -21.98 -22.17
CA LEU A 764 -14.93 -22.25 -21.08
C LEU A 764 -16.12 -23.09 -21.57
N LYS A 765 -16.69 -22.77 -22.74
CA LYS A 765 -17.82 -23.53 -23.31
C LYS A 765 -17.48 -24.95 -23.75
N LYS A 766 -16.20 -25.28 -23.92
CA LYS A 766 -15.74 -26.64 -24.24
C LYS A 766 -15.51 -27.48 -22.99
N LEU A 767 -15.46 -26.88 -21.80
CA LEU A 767 -15.29 -27.64 -20.56
C LEU A 767 -16.50 -28.56 -20.32
N PRO A 768 -16.28 -29.84 -20.00
CA PRO A 768 -17.35 -30.69 -19.49
C PRO A 768 -17.78 -30.21 -18.09
N LYS A 769 -18.98 -30.62 -17.64
CA LYS A 769 -19.58 -30.18 -16.38
C LYS A 769 -18.68 -30.44 -15.16
N ASP A 770 -17.95 -31.55 -15.18
CA ASP A 770 -17.06 -32.00 -14.10
C ASP A 770 -15.61 -32.07 -14.59
N ALA A 771 -15.17 -31.03 -15.32
CA ALA A 771 -13.84 -30.98 -15.92
C ALA A 771 -12.74 -31.15 -14.88
N THR A 772 -11.81 -32.08 -15.13
CA THR A 772 -10.59 -32.19 -14.33
C THR A 772 -9.63 -31.05 -14.67
N ASP A 773 -8.69 -30.75 -13.77
CA ASP A 773 -7.65 -29.74 -14.03
C ASP A 773 -6.87 -30.04 -15.30
N GLU A 774 -6.61 -31.32 -15.59
CA GLU A 774 -5.90 -31.74 -16.80
C GLU A 774 -6.68 -31.41 -18.07
N GLN A 775 -7.99 -31.73 -18.10
CA GLN A 775 -8.86 -31.36 -19.21
C GLN A 775 -8.93 -29.84 -19.37
N GLY A 776 -9.00 -29.11 -18.25
CA GLY A 776 -8.99 -27.66 -18.25
C GLY A 776 -7.70 -27.09 -18.85
N ARG A 777 -6.53 -27.57 -18.43
CA ARG A 777 -5.22 -27.14 -18.98
C ARG A 777 -5.13 -27.40 -20.49
N GLN A 778 -5.60 -28.56 -20.95
CA GLN A 778 -5.62 -28.86 -22.40
C GLN A 778 -6.54 -27.91 -23.18
N ILE A 779 -7.72 -27.58 -22.62
CA ILE A 779 -8.71 -26.70 -23.26
C ILE A 779 -8.26 -25.23 -23.24
N PHE A 780 -7.62 -24.78 -22.16
CA PHE A 780 -7.12 -23.41 -22.01
C PHE A 780 -5.72 -23.19 -22.58
N GLY A 781 -4.94 -24.25 -22.84
CA GLY A 781 -3.60 -24.13 -23.42
C GLY A 781 -3.51 -23.21 -24.63
N PRO A 782 -4.41 -23.32 -25.63
CA PRO A 782 -4.42 -22.43 -26.80
C PRO A 782 -4.71 -20.95 -26.51
N VAL A 783 -5.22 -20.59 -25.33
CA VAL A 783 -5.49 -19.19 -24.95
C VAL A 783 -4.41 -18.57 -24.07
N VAL A 784 -3.38 -19.33 -23.66
CA VAL A 784 -2.27 -18.80 -22.84
C VAL A 784 -1.51 -17.69 -23.58
N GLU A 785 -1.05 -17.95 -24.80
CA GLU A 785 -0.33 -16.95 -25.61
C GLU A 785 -1.19 -15.69 -25.89
N PRO A 786 -2.47 -15.80 -26.31
CA PRO A 786 -3.36 -14.66 -26.38
C PRO A 786 -3.49 -13.86 -25.07
N LEU A 787 -3.54 -14.53 -23.92
CA LEU A 787 -3.62 -13.87 -22.61
C LEU A 787 -2.33 -13.12 -22.28
N LEU A 788 -1.17 -13.69 -22.58
CA LEU A 788 0.12 -13.00 -22.45
C LEU A 788 0.18 -11.77 -23.36
N GLY A 789 -0.33 -11.86 -24.58
CA GLY A 789 -0.37 -10.74 -25.52
C GLY A 789 -1.22 -9.53 -25.10
N VAL A 790 -2.03 -9.67 -24.04
CA VAL A 790 -2.83 -8.59 -23.45
C VAL A 790 -2.52 -8.36 -21.98
N ASN A 791 -1.35 -8.79 -21.51
CA ASN A 791 -0.96 -8.65 -20.11
C ASN A 791 -0.06 -7.41 -19.91
N LYS A 792 -0.33 -6.61 -18.88
CA LYS A 792 0.46 -5.40 -18.56
C LYS A 792 1.80 -5.70 -17.90
N CYS A 793 1.97 -6.85 -17.26
CA CYS A 793 3.23 -7.27 -16.66
C CYS A 793 3.54 -8.74 -16.96
N LEU A 794 4.56 -8.95 -17.80
CA LEU A 794 5.00 -10.27 -18.24
C LEU A 794 6.05 -10.93 -17.33
N ASP A 795 6.31 -10.34 -16.17
CA ASP A 795 7.24 -10.87 -15.19
C ASP A 795 6.50 -11.61 -14.06
N PHE A 796 6.46 -12.93 -14.16
CA PHE A 796 5.73 -13.79 -13.23
C PHE A 796 6.56 -14.28 -12.05
N VAL A 797 7.90 -14.13 -12.10
CA VAL A 797 8.78 -14.62 -11.04
C VAL A 797 8.88 -13.55 -9.97
N VAL A 798 8.33 -13.82 -8.78
CA VAL A 798 8.09 -12.78 -7.78
C VAL A 798 9.26 -12.56 -6.81
N ASN A 799 10.16 -13.54 -6.68
CA ASN A 799 11.26 -13.56 -5.71
C ASN A 799 12.66 -13.43 -6.35
N ARG A 800 12.74 -12.93 -7.58
CA ARG A 800 14.01 -12.73 -8.30
C ARG A 800 14.61 -11.34 -8.05
N GLY A 801 15.87 -11.17 -8.45
CA GLY A 801 16.61 -9.91 -8.42
C GLY A 801 17.39 -9.65 -7.13
N HIS A 802 18.04 -8.48 -7.15
CA HIS A 802 18.94 -7.97 -6.13
C HIS A 802 20.15 -8.89 -5.87
N TYR A 803 21.00 -9.06 -6.88
CA TYR A 803 22.12 -10.01 -6.87
C TYR A 803 23.48 -9.42 -6.45
N PHE A 804 23.50 -8.20 -5.91
CA PHE A 804 24.73 -7.54 -5.46
C PHE A 804 25.46 -8.37 -4.39
N GLY A 805 26.78 -8.50 -4.53
CA GLY A 805 27.61 -9.30 -3.63
C GLY A 805 27.53 -10.82 -3.86
N THR A 806 26.85 -11.26 -4.91
CA THR A 806 26.67 -12.69 -5.24
C THR A 806 27.24 -13.01 -6.62
N ASP A 807 27.49 -14.29 -6.91
CA ASP A 807 27.92 -14.70 -8.26
C ASP A 807 26.79 -14.75 -9.29
N TYR A 808 25.60 -14.22 -8.97
CA TYR A 808 24.48 -14.02 -9.88
C TYR A 808 24.44 -12.60 -10.45
N LEU A 809 25.32 -11.70 -10.01
CA LEU A 809 25.50 -10.40 -10.65
C LEU A 809 26.11 -10.61 -12.06
N PRO A 810 25.61 -9.94 -13.11
CA PRO A 810 26.16 -10.08 -14.46
C PRO A 810 27.66 -9.77 -14.53
N ALA A 811 28.42 -10.55 -15.30
CA ALA A 811 29.89 -10.41 -15.38
C ALA A 811 30.34 -9.03 -15.91
N GLU A 812 29.52 -8.38 -16.73
CA GLU A 812 29.72 -7.01 -17.22
C GLU A 812 29.74 -5.95 -16.12
N GLU A 813 29.22 -6.26 -14.92
CA GLU A 813 29.33 -5.39 -13.77
C GLU A 813 30.75 -5.33 -13.18
N GLY A 814 31.62 -6.29 -13.54
CA GLY A 814 33.03 -6.28 -13.19
C GLY A 814 33.32 -6.59 -11.71
N GLU A 815 32.39 -7.22 -11.00
CA GLU A 815 32.51 -7.57 -9.59
C GLU A 815 32.29 -9.07 -9.38
N SER A 816 33.22 -9.73 -8.71
CA SER A 816 33.05 -11.12 -8.27
C SER A 816 32.11 -11.19 -7.07
N GLY A 817 31.45 -12.34 -6.87
CA GLY A 817 30.72 -12.60 -5.63
C GLY A 817 31.62 -12.50 -4.40
N LEU A 818 31.00 -12.11 -3.29
CA LEU A 818 31.67 -12.05 -2.00
C LEU A 818 31.97 -13.45 -1.48
N SER A 819 33.08 -13.58 -0.75
CA SER A 819 33.35 -14.80 0.02
C SER A 819 32.30 -14.96 1.13
N ASP A 820 32.11 -16.19 1.62
CA ASP A 820 31.18 -16.42 2.74
C ASP A 820 31.58 -15.61 3.98
N ALA A 821 32.88 -15.50 4.27
CA ALA A 821 33.38 -14.67 5.38
C ALA A 821 33.00 -13.19 5.22
N ASP A 822 33.08 -12.64 4.00
CA ASP A 822 32.67 -11.26 3.73
C ASP A 822 31.16 -11.06 3.84
N LYS A 823 30.37 -12.06 3.44
CA LYS A 823 28.90 -12.03 3.59
C LYS A 823 28.50 -12.06 5.06
N TYR A 824 29.12 -12.89 5.89
CA TYR A 824 28.85 -12.92 7.33
C TYR A 824 29.28 -11.61 8.01
N ALA A 825 30.48 -11.09 7.71
CA ALA A 825 30.91 -9.80 8.22
C ALA A 825 29.97 -8.65 7.82
N LEU A 826 29.47 -8.67 6.57
CA LEU A 826 28.46 -7.72 6.10
C LEU A 826 27.17 -7.85 6.91
N ILE A 827 26.67 -9.06 7.15
CA ILE A 827 25.46 -9.30 7.96
C ILE A 827 25.64 -8.72 9.38
N GLU A 828 26.78 -8.95 10.01
CA GLU A 828 27.06 -8.41 11.35
C GLU A 828 27.06 -6.87 11.36
N PHE A 829 27.59 -6.22 10.32
CA PHE A 829 27.46 -4.77 10.18
C PHE A 829 26.02 -4.33 9.93
N LEU A 830 25.25 -5.03 9.10
CA LEU A 830 23.86 -4.67 8.81
C LEU A 830 22.95 -4.73 10.05
N LYS A 831 23.28 -5.56 11.05
CA LYS A 831 22.56 -5.61 12.34
C LYS A 831 22.72 -4.33 13.18
N THR A 832 23.75 -3.52 12.91
CA THR A 832 24.01 -2.28 13.66
C THR A 832 23.32 -1.05 13.06
N LEU A 833 22.68 -1.20 11.89
CA LEU A 833 22.07 -0.12 11.10
C LEU A 833 20.61 0.20 11.44
#